data_AF-A0A818YWM5-F1
#
_entry.id   AF-A0A818YWM5-F1
#
_cell.length_a   1.000
_cell.length_b   1.000
_cell.length_c   1.000
_cell.angle_alpha   90.00
_cell.angle_beta   90.00
_cell.angle_gamma   90.00
#
_symmetry.space_group_name_H-M   'P 1'
#
loop_
_entity.id
_entity.type
_entity.pdbx_description
1 polymer ?
#
loop_
_entity_poly.entity_id
_entity_poly.type
_entity_poly.pdbx_seq_one_letter_code
_entity_poly.pdbx_strand_id
1 'polypeptide(L)'
;MASDASSDEDVTTTPVILRLNCSEYNPCGRYAYCRDTTTGETKCLCKFWWNGTRCDECEKNDPLSNSGQQVIALGVLVFILLVFFYGMLLFRRIMKNRKLPKNEQTEKIPIFTRKFPTVPITVLDPSRRILSWITGILTLIVAAGTLIAKWFTIKPIHEEIVDKFLKNQSVFYISPSVCRIIDLRAEFNLFTFPAACLLIVLFIIITKRTSFQRNKYCKGYLGIPIPLDFFGHVKRTLAAVIFAVFADELLDIVTELIAGNRPSSGRGVIVSYLFQIIRVFIIGFRRYPILAAVYIDNCFSLACATLHVWLDFGVSIVYTGLCRNSFYLTEEEFNKTHSTNTEINLTYYGTGSKLLFVQLLTDIPPYICLAYISVKLPMLLLKRIRHRHPTDRQLTREQKDLLYSSLPHSAESRYVKKLLGIIPIQPPKNRFNQILRKIYAWRDDFRFSSRVVCVYASAFLLLFFITVNAYIQALPKLDAAQKGFQEGANFLAGVILPKEPDVIYDEDTPSDFPVPNLTRSYIIGVIIALIIIIVQILVMLASIRRNLIQAFRGNHSEIPGRNPSRNVSCITGYFHFAGYLIGYLVIGYIVLIFFAVLIVLVIDGFLTFGNSRLIERGLKGLIPFVLFTTFKLYLNKTLGQIVFLQHAGEVLSVNNRRSFMVYIYFNFFLDAFLGFIAAIMRILKSIGGGIVYMCRLDYAPLGRKLETMDAGFNSYCGLIHIECAHRHPVLLCFVSHLLRDHLYPTTTKRLSKAKHKWLLAVFLINNPTLIYQRKEFLQSRQANQTKLMLIGRKNTQKPYIEQPSIISTKALEDVWEHRRF
;
A
#
# COMPACT_ATOMS: atom_id res chain seq x y z
N MET A 1 18.25 -62.69 -91.40
CA MET A 1 17.28 -63.73 -90.99
C MET A 1 17.11 -63.54 -89.49
N ALA A 2 16.18 -62.68 -89.06
CA ALA A 2 14.80 -63.04 -88.66
C ALA A 2 14.83 -64.10 -87.54
N SER A 3 14.29 -63.89 -86.34
CA SER A 3 13.02 -63.22 -85.98
C SER A 3 12.94 -62.90 -84.47
N ASP A 4 12.07 -61.94 -84.16
CA ASP A 4 11.64 -61.43 -82.85
C ASP A 4 11.08 -62.46 -81.85
N ALA A 5 11.17 -62.14 -80.54
CA ALA A 5 10.05 -62.24 -79.60
C ALA A 5 10.32 -61.43 -78.31
N SER A 6 9.32 -60.65 -77.95
CA SER A 6 9.12 -59.74 -76.81
C SER A 6 9.05 -60.40 -75.43
N SER A 7 9.46 -59.69 -74.37
CA SER A 7 8.56 -59.22 -73.28
C SER A 7 9.34 -58.61 -72.10
N ASP A 8 8.79 -57.54 -71.56
CA ASP A 8 9.22 -56.74 -70.41
C ASP A 8 9.35 -57.50 -69.07
N GLU A 9 9.97 -56.78 -68.12
CA GLU A 9 9.88 -56.86 -66.65
C GLU A 9 11.07 -57.41 -65.84
N ASP A 10 11.39 -56.60 -64.81
CA ASP A 10 11.98 -56.92 -63.51
C ASP A 10 13.47 -57.28 -63.40
N VAL A 11 14.31 -56.24 -63.24
CA VAL A 11 15.57 -56.36 -62.52
C VAL A 11 15.36 -55.99 -61.06
N THR A 12 15.20 -57.05 -60.28
CA THR A 12 15.38 -57.13 -58.84
C THR A 12 16.79 -56.65 -58.42
N THR A 13 16.89 -55.48 -57.78
CA THR A 13 18.11 -55.08 -57.07
C THR A 13 18.02 -55.51 -55.61
N THR A 14 18.77 -56.56 -55.29
CA THR A 14 19.20 -56.90 -53.92
C THR A 14 20.08 -55.77 -53.36
N PRO A 15 19.98 -55.41 -52.07
CA PRO A 15 20.75 -54.32 -51.50
C PRO A 15 22.17 -54.80 -51.23
N VAL A 16 23.12 -54.34 -52.04
CA VAL A 16 24.54 -54.36 -51.67
C VAL A 16 24.73 -53.35 -50.54
N ILE A 17 25.01 -53.86 -49.35
CA ILE A 17 25.43 -53.09 -48.18
C ILE A 17 26.78 -52.42 -48.53
N LEU A 18 26.73 -51.20 -49.04
CA LEU A 18 27.87 -50.30 -49.06
C LEU A 18 27.89 -49.51 -47.76
N ARG A 19 28.60 -50.06 -46.76
CA ARG A 19 29.20 -49.24 -45.70
C ARG A 19 30.21 -48.31 -46.37
N LEU A 20 29.79 -47.10 -46.71
CA LEU A 20 30.72 -46.02 -47.04
C LEU A 20 31.10 -45.31 -45.74
N ASN A 21 32.35 -45.57 -45.33
CA ASN A 21 33.08 -44.81 -44.34
C ASN A 21 32.97 -43.31 -44.67
N CYS A 22 32.40 -42.53 -43.76
CA CYS A 22 32.66 -41.10 -43.70
C CYS A 22 34.13 -40.90 -43.28
N SER A 23 35.06 -40.96 -44.23
CA SER A 23 36.43 -40.49 -44.02
C SER A 23 36.59 -39.09 -44.58
N GLU A 24 36.96 -38.18 -43.68
CA GLU A 24 37.87 -37.06 -43.94
C GLU A 24 37.51 -36.13 -45.10
N TYR A 25 36.50 -35.29 -44.88
CA TYR A 25 36.58 -33.83 -45.01
C TYR A 25 35.19 -33.31 -44.66
N ASN A 26 35.07 -32.52 -43.60
CA ASN A 26 33.81 -31.90 -43.20
C ASN A 26 33.72 -30.53 -43.90
N PRO A 27 33.07 -30.39 -45.08
CA PRO A 27 33.11 -29.15 -45.84
C PRO A 27 32.31 -28.02 -45.13
N CYS A 28 31.44 -28.36 -44.17
CA CYS A 28 30.60 -27.41 -43.45
C CYS A 28 31.08 -27.08 -42.01
N GLY A 29 32.23 -27.63 -41.58
CA GLY A 29 32.76 -27.38 -40.24
C GLY A 29 31.84 -27.85 -39.10
N ARG A 30 32.21 -27.52 -37.86
CA ARG A 30 31.55 -28.04 -36.64
C ARG A 30 30.15 -27.48 -36.37
N TYR A 31 29.68 -26.50 -37.15
CA TYR A 31 28.52 -25.65 -36.83
C TYR A 31 27.47 -25.57 -37.95
N ALA A 32 27.58 -26.38 -39.00
CA ALA A 32 26.59 -26.49 -40.06
C ALA A 32 26.34 -27.96 -40.42
N TYR A 33 25.17 -28.24 -41.00
CA TYR A 33 24.81 -29.57 -41.53
C TYR A 33 24.53 -29.48 -43.04
N CYS A 34 24.84 -30.55 -43.76
CA CYS A 34 24.55 -30.70 -45.19
C CYS A 34 23.10 -31.18 -45.37
N ARG A 35 22.37 -30.58 -46.31
CA ARG A 35 21.16 -31.18 -46.88
C ARG A 35 21.44 -31.50 -48.35
N ASP A 36 21.24 -32.77 -48.72
CA ASP A 36 21.35 -33.18 -50.11
C ASP A 36 20.08 -32.77 -50.85
N THR A 37 20.24 -32.24 -52.06
CA THR A 37 19.12 -31.92 -52.94
C THR A 37 19.05 -32.97 -54.04
N THR A 38 17.88 -33.19 -54.64
CA THR A 38 17.63 -34.24 -55.65
C THR A 38 18.51 -34.16 -56.91
N THR A 39 19.38 -33.16 -57.01
CA THR A 39 20.39 -32.94 -58.06
C THR A 39 21.82 -33.31 -57.64
N GLY A 40 22.04 -33.85 -56.43
CA GLY A 40 23.35 -34.32 -55.97
C GLY A 40 24.34 -33.23 -55.53
N GLU A 41 23.87 -31.99 -55.32
CA GLU A 41 24.68 -30.89 -54.76
C GLU A 41 24.39 -30.70 -53.25
N THR A 42 25.45 -30.69 -52.45
CA THR A 42 25.40 -30.49 -50.99
C THR A 42 25.37 -28.99 -50.64
N LYS A 43 24.32 -28.53 -49.94
CA LYS A 43 24.26 -27.15 -49.40
C LYS A 43 24.47 -27.12 -47.88
N CYS A 44 25.40 -26.29 -47.40
CA CYS A 44 25.66 -26.03 -45.97
C CYS A 44 24.74 -24.92 -45.42
N LEU A 45 24.05 -25.15 -44.30
CA LEU A 45 23.25 -24.12 -43.60
C LEU A 45 23.87 -23.78 -42.22
N CYS A 46 24.25 -22.51 -41.98
CA CYS A 46 24.91 -22.05 -40.75
C CYS A 46 23.93 -21.78 -39.58
N LYS A 47 24.31 -22.13 -38.34
CA LYS A 47 23.55 -21.83 -37.09
C LYS A 47 23.87 -20.42 -36.57
N PHE A 48 22.86 -19.63 -36.22
CA PHE A 48 23.01 -18.23 -35.77
C PHE A 48 23.71 -18.14 -34.40
N TRP A 49 24.91 -17.54 -34.35
CA TRP A 49 25.63 -17.24 -33.11
C TRP A 49 26.10 -15.79 -33.07
N TRP A 50 26.04 -15.17 -31.89
CA TRP A 50 26.26 -13.74 -31.63
C TRP A 50 27.71 -13.26 -31.83
N ASN A 51 28.64 -14.15 -32.19
CA ASN A 51 30.04 -13.81 -32.39
C ASN A 51 30.38 -13.93 -33.88
N GLY A 52 30.33 -12.78 -34.57
CA GLY A 52 30.51 -12.71 -36.02
C GLY A 52 31.84 -13.29 -36.47
N THR A 53 31.80 -14.46 -37.10
CA THR A 53 32.84 -14.94 -38.02
C THR A 53 32.17 -15.65 -39.22
N ARG A 54 32.44 -15.07 -40.39
CA ARG A 54 32.14 -15.45 -41.79
C ARG A 54 31.75 -16.91 -42.09
N CYS A 55 30.61 -17.08 -42.77
CA CYS A 55 30.38 -18.10 -43.79
C CYS A 55 30.39 -17.37 -45.16
N ASP A 56 31.56 -16.93 -45.66
CA ASP A 56 31.70 -16.32 -46.99
C ASP A 56 31.97 -17.44 -48.00
N GLU A 57 30.92 -17.92 -48.68
CA GLU A 57 30.93 -18.50 -50.04
C GLU A 57 29.63 -19.29 -50.29
N CYS A 58 28.48 -18.63 -50.29
CA CYS A 58 27.23 -19.16 -50.87
C CYS A 58 26.14 -18.08 -50.84
N GLU A 59 26.13 -17.15 -51.79
CA GLU A 59 24.89 -16.50 -52.27
C GLU A 59 25.25 -15.49 -53.37
N LYS A 60 25.12 -15.90 -54.63
CA LYS A 60 25.03 -14.94 -55.75
C LYS A 60 23.61 -14.67 -56.20
N ASN A 61 22.59 -15.34 -55.66
CA ASN A 61 21.17 -15.12 -56.00
C ASN A 61 20.27 -15.67 -54.88
N ASP A 62 20.05 -14.92 -53.80
CA ASP A 62 18.84 -14.99 -52.96
C ASP A 62 18.79 -13.80 -51.96
N PRO A 63 17.61 -13.19 -51.68
CA PRO A 63 17.51 -11.89 -51.02
C PRO A 63 17.48 -11.95 -49.47
N LEU A 64 18.08 -12.96 -48.81
CA LEU A 64 17.98 -13.12 -47.35
C LEU A 64 19.25 -12.80 -46.54
N SER A 65 20.37 -12.43 -47.18
CA SER A 65 21.60 -11.91 -46.52
C SER A 65 21.48 -10.45 -46.01
N ASN A 66 20.45 -9.71 -46.44
CA ASN A 66 20.23 -8.31 -46.06
C ASN A 66 19.95 -8.08 -44.57
N SER A 67 19.58 -9.12 -43.82
CA SER A 67 19.12 -8.99 -42.44
C SER A 67 20.26 -8.71 -41.44
N GLY A 68 21.47 -9.20 -41.70
CA GLY A 68 22.68 -8.93 -40.90
C GLY A 68 23.30 -7.57 -41.21
N GLN A 69 23.41 -7.22 -42.49
CA GLN A 69 23.89 -5.91 -42.93
C GLN A 69 22.96 -4.78 -42.47
N GLN A 70 21.64 -4.99 -42.47
CA GLN A 70 20.68 -4.03 -41.91
C GLN A 70 20.84 -3.84 -40.39
N VAL A 71 21.14 -4.90 -39.62
CA VAL A 71 21.37 -4.78 -38.17
C VAL A 71 22.68 -4.06 -37.88
N ILE A 72 23.72 -4.30 -38.67
CA ILE A 72 25.00 -3.58 -38.57
C ILE A 72 24.79 -2.10 -38.95
N ALA A 73 24.10 -1.81 -40.04
CA ALA A 73 23.76 -0.44 -40.45
C ALA A 73 22.90 0.29 -39.40
N LEU A 74 21.92 -0.41 -38.81
CA LEU A 74 21.09 0.11 -37.72
C LEU A 74 21.92 0.34 -36.44
N GLY A 75 22.84 -0.57 -36.12
CA GLY A 75 23.78 -0.44 -35.01
C GLY A 75 24.74 0.74 -35.17
N VAL A 76 25.25 0.96 -36.38
CA VAL A 76 26.07 2.13 -36.74
C VAL A 76 25.24 3.41 -36.65
N LEU A 77 23.99 3.42 -37.10
CA LEU A 77 23.08 4.56 -36.98
C LEU A 77 22.78 4.90 -35.51
N VAL A 78 22.50 3.89 -34.68
CA VAL A 78 22.31 4.03 -33.22
C VAL A 78 23.60 4.58 -32.58
N PHE A 79 24.77 4.07 -32.96
CA PHE A 79 26.06 4.54 -32.46
C PHE A 79 26.32 6.00 -32.84
N ILE A 80 26.09 6.39 -34.09
CA ILE A 80 26.20 7.78 -34.56
C ILE A 80 25.25 8.69 -33.77
N LEU A 81 24.02 8.25 -33.50
CA LEU A 81 23.06 8.99 -32.68
C LEU A 81 23.44 9.06 -31.21
N LEU A 82 24.06 8.01 -30.65
CA LEU A 82 24.63 8.03 -29.30
C LEU A 82 25.83 8.98 -29.22
N VAL A 83 26.72 8.97 -30.20
CA VAL A 83 27.85 9.91 -30.30
C VAL A 83 27.32 11.35 -30.41
N PHE A 84 26.31 11.59 -31.24
CA PHE A 84 25.63 12.88 -31.33
C PHE A 84 25.01 13.27 -29.99
N PHE A 85 24.34 12.34 -29.30
CA PHE A 85 23.71 12.55 -27.99
C PHE A 85 24.74 12.88 -26.90
N TYR A 86 25.85 12.15 -26.82
CA TYR A 86 26.92 12.40 -25.85
C TYR A 86 27.69 13.68 -26.18
N GLY A 87 27.94 13.97 -27.46
CA GLY A 87 28.57 15.22 -27.92
C GLY A 87 27.72 16.45 -27.55
N MET A 88 26.40 16.35 -27.71
CA MET A 88 25.43 17.37 -27.31
C MET A 88 25.35 17.58 -25.79
N LEU A 89 25.43 16.50 -25.00
CA LEU A 89 25.49 16.59 -23.54
C LEU A 89 26.79 17.24 -23.04
N LEU A 90 27.91 16.94 -23.69
CA LEU A 90 29.20 17.57 -23.47
C LEU A 90 29.14 19.07 -23.77
N PHE A 91 28.58 19.43 -24.94
CA PHE A 91 28.35 20.82 -25.32
C PHE A 91 27.49 21.56 -24.28
N ARG A 92 26.44 20.93 -23.77
CA ARG A 92 25.59 21.48 -22.71
C ARG A 92 26.31 21.66 -21.37
N ARG A 93 27.20 20.74 -20.98
CA ARG A 93 28.04 20.87 -19.78
C ARG A 93 29.05 22.01 -19.91
N ILE A 94 29.68 22.14 -21.07
CA ILE A 94 30.66 23.19 -21.37
C ILE A 94 29.97 24.57 -21.32
N MET A 95 28.78 24.71 -21.89
CA MET A 95 28.00 25.95 -21.86
C MET A 95 27.51 26.29 -20.44
N LYS A 96 27.09 25.30 -19.64
CA LYS A 96 26.65 25.51 -18.24
C LYS A 96 27.79 25.93 -17.32
N ASN A 97 29.01 25.43 -17.54
CA ASN A 97 30.17 25.75 -16.73
C ASN A 97 30.74 27.15 -17.01
N ARG A 98 30.38 27.80 -18.13
CA ARG A 98 30.82 29.17 -18.46
C ARG A 98 30.01 30.30 -17.77
N LYS A 99 28.93 30.01 -17.04
CA LYS A 99 27.97 31.04 -16.56
C LYS A 99 27.61 31.02 -15.06
N LEU A 100 28.51 30.62 -14.16
CA LEU A 100 28.29 30.76 -12.71
C LEU A 100 29.29 31.75 -12.08
N PRO A 101 28.95 33.04 -11.94
CA PRO A 101 29.62 33.89 -10.96
C PRO A 101 29.20 33.45 -9.55
N LYS A 102 30.19 33.11 -8.72
CA LYS A 102 30.02 32.89 -7.28
C LYS A 102 29.80 34.24 -6.60
N ASN A 103 28.60 34.51 -6.12
CA ASN A 103 28.39 35.49 -5.05
C ASN A 103 27.12 35.13 -4.26
N GLU A 104 27.30 34.55 -3.08
CA GLU A 104 26.29 34.59 -2.02
C GLU A 104 27.03 34.53 -0.67
N GLN A 105 27.43 35.72 -0.19
CA GLN A 105 27.83 35.91 1.20
C GLN A 105 26.55 35.84 2.05
N THR A 106 26.43 34.79 2.85
CA THR A 106 25.37 34.65 3.86
C THR A 106 25.82 35.36 5.14
N GLU A 107 25.27 36.54 5.37
CA GLU A 107 25.37 37.30 6.62
C GLU A 107 24.84 36.46 7.80
N LYS A 108 25.69 36.22 8.80
CA LYS A 108 25.32 35.54 10.04
C LYS A 108 24.78 36.57 11.03
N ILE A 109 23.48 36.55 11.26
CA ILE A 109 22.83 37.32 12.33
C ILE A 109 23.14 36.63 13.68
N PRO A 110 23.70 37.33 14.68
CA PRO A 110 23.92 36.79 16.01
C PRO A 110 22.60 36.71 16.79
N ILE A 111 22.11 35.49 17.04
CA ILE A 111 20.90 35.25 17.84
C ILE A 111 21.30 35.10 19.32
N PHE A 112 20.85 36.05 20.14
CA PHE A 112 21.00 36.05 21.60
C PHE A 112 20.13 34.93 22.21
N THR A 113 20.74 33.82 22.62
CA THR A 113 20.04 32.68 23.24
C THR A 113 19.67 32.98 24.68
N ARG A 114 18.38 33.15 24.97
CA ARG A 114 17.86 33.22 26.35
C ARG A 114 17.59 31.79 26.85
N LYS A 115 18.30 31.36 27.90
CA LYS A 115 17.98 30.12 28.63
C LYS A 115 16.62 30.29 29.31
N PHE A 116 15.64 29.52 28.88
CA PHE A 116 14.39 29.35 29.64
C PHE A 116 14.68 28.46 30.87
N PRO A 117 14.10 28.77 32.04
CA PRO A 117 14.28 27.96 33.23
C PRO A 117 13.76 26.54 32.97
N THR A 118 14.69 25.59 32.90
CA THR A 118 14.41 24.16 32.87
C THR A 118 13.97 23.75 34.28
N VAL A 119 12.68 23.51 34.44
CA VAL A 119 12.17 22.78 35.61
C VAL A 119 12.72 21.35 35.52
N PRO A 120 13.36 20.81 36.57
CA PRO A 120 13.76 19.41 36.60
C PRO A 120 12.50 18.56 36.61
N ILE A 121 12.21 17.93 35.49
CA ILE A 121 11.15 16.92 35.39
C ILE A 121 11.88 15.58 35.39
N THR A 122 11.59 14.78 36.41
CA THR A 122 12.17 13.45 36.63
C THR A 122 12.00 12.58 35.38
N VAL A 123 13.15 12.16 34.85
CA VAL A 123 13.30 11.33 33.66
C VAL A 123 12.71 9.95 33.95
N LEU A 124 11.53 9.68 33.38
CA LEU A 124 10.80 8.42 33.50
C LEU A 124 10.97 7.58 32.22
N ASP A 125 12.20 7.48 31.70
CA ASP A 125 12.48 6.90 30.37
C ASP A 125 13.22 5.55 30.32
N PRO A 126 14.04 5.08 31.30
CA PRO A 126 14.66 3.76 31.19
C PRO A 126 13.69 2.60 31.46
N SER A 127 12.71 2.79 32.36
CA SER A 127 11.73 1.74 32.73
C SER A 127 10.75 1.37 31.62
N ARG A 128 10.50 2.27 30.66
CA ARG A 128 9.57 2.03 29.54
C ARG A 128 10.11 1.07 28.49
N ARG A 129 11.42 1.08 28.23
CA ARG A 129 12.04 0.16 27.27
C ARG A 129 12.03 -1.26 27.80
N ILE A 130 12.44 -1.45 29.06
CA ILE A 130 12.46 -2.77 29.72
C ILE A 130 11.05 -3.39 29.74
N LEU A 131 10.03 -2.60 30.09
CA LEU A 131 8.64 -3.07 30.09
C LEU A 131 8.14 -3.47 28.69
N SER A 132 8.63 -2.81 27.63
CA SER A 132 8.27 -3.16 26.25
C SER A 132 8.94 -4.46 25.79
N TRP A 133 10.20 -4.68 26.18
CA TRP A 133 10.91 -5.94 25.91
C TRP A 133 10.27 -7.11 26.62
N ILE A 134 9.92 -6.95 27.90
CA ILE A 134 9.20 -7.97 28.67
C ILE A 134 7.86 -8.30 28.00
N THR A 135 7.10 -7.29 27.54
CA THR A 135 5.87 -7.58 26.77
C THR A 135 6.17 -8.38 25.52
N GLY A 136 7.19 -8.03 24.74
CA GLY A 136 7.52 -8.75 23.51
C GLY A 136 7.88 -10.21 23.74
N ILE A 137 8.73 -10.48 24.73
CA ILE A 137 9.15 -11.85 25.08
C ILE A 137 7.95 -12.67 25.55
N LEU A 138 7.14 -12.14 26.48
CA LEU A 138 5.98 -12.87 26.99
C LEU A 138 4.96 -13.13 25.89
N THR A 139 4.79 -12.21 24.93
CA THR A 139 3.90 -12.43 23.79
C THR A 139 4.39 -13.52 22.84
N LEU A 140 5.70 -13.63 22.63
CA LEU A 140 6.28 -14.71 21.82
C LEU A 140 6.13 -16.07 22.51
N ILE A 141 6.32 -16.13 23.83
CA ILE A 141 6.14 -17.36 24.61
C ILE A 141 4.68 -17.83 24.53
N VAL A 142 3.72 -16.93 24.75
CA VAL A 142 2.28 -17.27 24.67
C VAL A 142 1.91 -17.68 23.24
N ALA A 143 2.39 -16.97 22.21
CA ALA A 143 2.11 -17.32 20.81
C ALA A 143 2.71 -18.67 20.41
N ALA A 144 3.95 -18.97 20.82
CA ALA A 144 4.58 -20.26 20.59
C ALA A 144 3.82 -21.39 21.29
N GLY A 145 3.42 -21.18 22.55
CA GLY A 145 2.57 -22.13 23.29
C GLY A 145 1.24 -22.42 22.58
N THR A 146 0.60 -21.41 21.99
CA THR A 146 -0.64 -21.62 21.22
C THR A 146 -0.43 -22.35 19.90
N LEU A 147 0.66 -22.09 19.19
CA LEU A 147 0.97 -22.81 17.96
C LEU A 147 1.28 -24.29 18.24
N ILE A 148 1.96 -24.58 19.35
CA ILE A 148 2.18 -25.96 19.82
C ILE A 148 0.86 -26.63 20.18
N ALA A 149 -0.01 -25.94 20.93
CA ALA A 149 -1.34 -26.48 21.26
C ALA A 149 -2.15 -26.79 19.98
N LYS A 150 -2.13 -25.89 18.99
CA LYS A 150 -2.78 -26.08 17.70
C LYS A 150 -2.20 -27.25 16.91
N TRP A 151 -0.87 -27.41 16.91
CA TRP A 151 -0.21 -28.57 16.29
C TRP A 151 -0.75 -29.88 16.86
N PHE A 152 -0.83 -29.99 18.20
CA PHE A 152 -1.34 -31.18 18.86
C PHE A 152 -2.82 -31.45 18.56
N THR A 153 -3.65 -30.42 18.36
CA THR A 153 -5.06 -30.63 18.00
C THR A 153 -5.27 -31.01 16.54
N ILE A 154 -4.46 -30.49 15.61
CA ILE A 154 -4.64 -30.72 14.17
C ILE A 154 -4.00 -32.03 13.72
N LYS A 155 -2.86 -32.41 14.30
CA LYS A 155 -2.13 -33.64 13.93
C LYS A 155 -3.02 -34.89 13.85
N PRO A 156 -3.86 -35.24 14.85
CA PRO A 156 -4.72 -36.42 14.76
C PRO A 156 -5.76 -36.32 13.64
N ILE A 157 -6.32 -35.13 13.41
CA ILE A 157 -7.29 -34.88 12.34
C ILE A 157 -6.63 -35.08 10.96
N HIS A 158 -5.40 -34.58 10.80
CA HIS A 158 -4.64 -34.76 9.57
C HIS A 158 -4.34 -36.24 9.29
N GLU A 159 -3.92 -37.00 10.29
CA GLU A 159 -3.63 -38.44 10.16
C GLU A 159 -4.89 -39.23 9.76
N GLU A 160 -6.06 -38.93 10.35
CA GLU A 160 -7.34 -39.55 9.98
C GLU A 160 -7.74 -39.26 8.52
N ILE A 161 -7.59 -38.01 8.08
CA ILE A 161 -7.95 -37.59 6.72
C ILE A 161 -7.00 -38.20 5.68
N VAL A 162 -5.70 -38.28 6.00
CA VAL A 162 -4.72 -38.94 5.13
C VAL A 162 -5.02 -40.42 4.99
N ASP A 163 -5.38 -41.12 6.08
CA ASP A 163 -5.77 -42.54 6.02
C ASP A 163 -7.02 -42.75 5.16
N LYS A 164 -8.04 -41.89 5.29
CA LYS A 164 -9.23 -41.89 4.42
C LYS A 164 -8.88 -41.65 2.95
N PHE A 165 -7.99 -40.70 2.68
CA PHE A 165 -7.53 -40.40 1.32
C PHE A 165 -6.78 -41.57 0.69
N LEU A 166 -5.87 -42.23 1.43
CA LEU A 166 -5.15 -43.42 0.97
C LEU A 166 -6.09 -44.61 0.70
N LYS A 167 -7.23 -44.67 1.38
CA LYS A 167 -8.28 -45.69 1.19
C LYS A 167 -9.32 -45.32 0.14
N ASN A 168 -9.15 -44.20 -0.60
CA ASN A 168 -10.14 -43.66 -1.54
C ASN A 168 -11.55 -43.48 -0.92
N GLN A 169 -11.60 -43.12 0.36
CA GLN A 169 -12.85 -42.78 1.05
C GLN A 169 -13.10 -41.27 1.03
N SER A 170 -14.33 -40.87 1.31
CA SER A 170 -14.73 -39.46 1.40
C SER A 170 -13.88 -38.69 2.42
N VAL A 171 -13.19 -37.65 1.94
CA VAL A 171 -12.18 -36.86 2.67
C VAL A 171 -12.86 -35.81 3.57
N PHE A 172 -13.51 -36.24 4.65
CA PHE A 172 -14.08 -35.37 5.67
C PHE A 172 -13.75 -35.85 7.09
N TYR A 173 -13.76 -34.93 8.06
CA TYR A 173 -13.65 -35.25 9.48
C TYR A 173 -14.94 -34.93 10.22
N ILE A 174 -15.21 -35.68 11.29
CA ILE A 174 -16.37 -35.47 12.14
C ILE A 174 -15.98 -34.49 13.24
N SER A 175 -16.60 -33.31 13.24
CA SER A 175 -16.34 -32.31 14.27
C SER A 175 -16.86 -32.79 15.63
N PRO A 176 -16.10 -32.60 16.74
CA PRO A 176 -16.56 -32.99 18.06
C PRO A 176 -17.84 -32.24 18.48
N SER A 177 -18.63 -32.82 19.39
CA SER A 177 -19.92 -32.25 19.84
C SER A 177 -19.81 -30.83 20.41
N VAL A 178 -18.64 -30.47 20.96
CA VAL A 178 -18.30 -29.11 21.42
C VAL A 178 -18.39 -28.10 20.28
N CYS A 179 -17.98 -28.48 19.07
CA CYS A 179 -18.12 -27.64 17.90
C CYS A 179 -19.57 -27.34 17.59
N ARG A 180 -20.49 -28.30 17.73
CA ARG A 180 -21.93 -28.04 17.53
C ARG A 180 -22.47 -26.93 18.42
N ILE A 181 -21.96 -26.77 19.66
CA ILE A 181 -22.38 -25.70 20.58
C ILE A 181 -21.78 -24.35 20.20
N ILE A 182 -20.52 -24.35 19.76
CA ILE A 182 -19.82 -23.14 19.29
C ILE A 182 -20.38 -22.69 17.93
N ASP A 183 -20.80 -23.65 17.11
CA ASP A 183 -21.19 -23.54 15.69
C ASP A 183 -22.71 -23.51 15.46
N LEU A 184 -23.53 -23.76 16.50
CA LEU A 184 -25.02 -23.86 16.48
C LEU A 184 -25.69 -22.63 15.82
N ARG A 185 -24.96 -21.53 15.70
CA ARG A 185 -25.17 -20.55 14.63
C ARG A 185 -23.83 -19.84 14.37
N ALA A 186 -23.10 -20.27 13.34
CA ALA A 186 -21.80 -19.78 12.83
C ALA A 186 -21.60 -18.25 12.68
N GLU A 187 -22.59 -17.43 13.05
CA GLU A 187 -22.61 -15.98 12.85
C GLU A 187 -22.41 -15.18 14.16
N PHE A 188 -22.63 -15.77 15.35
CA PHE A 188 -22.75 -14.97 16.60
C PHE A 188 -21.79 -15.32 17.74
N ASN A 189 -21.05 -16.44 17.71
CA ASN A 189 -20.26 -16.95 18.84
C ASN A 189 -20.99 -16.83 20.19
N LEU A 190 -21.83 -17.81 20.53
CA LEU A 190 -22.76 -17.80 21.67
C LEU A 190 -22.13 -17.37 23.02
N PHE A 191 -20.84 -17.60 23.22
CA PHE A 191 -20.12 -17.24 24.44
C PHE A 191 -19.60 -15.79 24.45
N THR A 192 -18.96 -15.35 23.35
CA THR A 192 -18.22 -14.09 23.34
C THR A 192 -19.11 -12.86 23.12
N PHE A 193 -20.17 -12.98 22.31
CA PHE A 193 -21.03 -11.85 21.99
C PHE A 193 -21.94 -11.43 23.16
N PRO A 194 -22.67 -12.33 23.85
CA PRO A 194 -23.44 -11.96 25.03
C PRO A 194 -22.58 -11.40 26.16
N ALA A 195 -21.38 -11.97 26.37
CA ALA A 195 -20.41 -11.45 27.33
C ALA A 195 -19.99 -10.00 26.97
N ALA A 196 -19.74 -9.72 25.68
CA ALA A 196 -19.43 -8.37 25.24
C ALA A 196 -20.60 -7.39 25.47
N CYS A 197 -21.84 -7.78 25.15
CA CYS A 197 -23.02 -6.97 25.41
C CYS A 197 -23.19 -6.64 26.90
N LEU A 198 -23.03 -7.63 27.77
CA LEU A 198 -23.09 -7.45 29.22
C LEU A 198 -22.02 -6.45 29.69
N LEU A 199 -20.78 -6.58 29.20
CA LEU A 199 -19.70 -5.64 29.52
C LEU A 199 -19.97 -4.21 29.05
N ILE A 200 -20.57 -4.03 27.87
CA ILE A 200 -20.96 -2.71 27.37
C ILE A 200 -21.98 -2.07 28.32
N VAL A 201 -23.00 -2.82 28.75
CA VAL A 201 -24.00 -2.34 29.71
C VAL A 201 -23.35 -1.98 31.05
N LEU A 202 -22.46 -2.83 31.58
CA LEU A 202 -21.71 -2.53 32.80
C LEU A 202 -20.87 -1.25 32.66
N PHE A 203 -20.22 -1.05 31.52
CA PHE A 203 -19.43 0.16 31.27
C PHE A 203 -20.30 1.40 31.16
N ILE A 204 -21.50 1.31 30.57
CA ILE A 204 -22.49 2.40 30.56
C ILE A 204 -22.91 2.79 31.99
N ILE A 205 -23.15 1.80 32.86
CA ILE A 205 -23.50 2.06 34.27
C ILE A 205 -22.34 2.75 34.99
N ILE A 206 -21.10 2.30 34.76
CA ILE A 206 -19.90 2.88 35.38
C ILE A 206 -19.64 4.31 34.89
N THR A 207 -19.76 4.58 33.59
CA THR A 207 -19.60 5.93 33.04
C THR A 207 -20.68 6.86 33.54
N LYS A 208 -21.93 6.40 33.64
CA LYS A 208 -23.03 7.18 34.23
C LYS A 208 -22.77 7.50 35.71
N ARG A 209 -22.34 6.52 36.52
CA ARG A 209 -22.04 6.73 37.95
C ARG A 209 -20.88 7.70 38.16
N THR A 210 -19.80 7.55 37.39
CA THR A 210 -18.63 8.45 37.48
C THR A 210 -18.94 9.86 36.97
N SER A 211 -19.81 10.01 35.97
CA SER A 211 -20.30 11.30 35.48
C SER A 211 -21.20 12.01 36.51
N PHE A 212 -22.10 11.27 37.16
CA PHE A 212 -23.03 11.81 38.17
C PHE A 212 -22.28 12.36 39.39
N GLN A 213 -21.14 11.76 39.75
CA GLN A 213 -20.28 12.26 40.84
C GLN A 213 -19.39 13.46 40.45
N ARG A 214 -19.21 13.78 39.16
CA ARG A 214 -18.18 14.73 38.70
C ARG A 214 -18.67 16.06 38.14
N ASN A 215 -19.90 16.19 37.61
CA ASN A 215 -20.49 17.53 37.33
C ASN A 215 -21.97 17.49 36.88
N LYS A 216 -22.71 18.53 37.29
CA LYS A 216 -24.12 18.90 36.96
C LYS A 216 -24.39 19.20 35.46
N TYR A 217 -23.41 19.04 34.58
CA TYR A 217 -23.47 19.53 33.18
C TYR A 217 -23.56 18.43 32.12
N CYS A 218 -23.84 17.18 32.49
CA CYS A 218 -24.29 16.19 31.52
C CYS A 218 -25.79 16.39 31.26
N LYS A 219 -26.12 17.18 30.24
CA LYS A 219 -27.46 17.18 29.65
C LYS A 219 -27.75 15.77 29.10
N GLY A 220 -28.44 14.95 29.90
CA GLY A 220 -29.59 14.15 29.47
C GLY A 220 -29.44 12.92 28.57
N TYR A 221 -28.27 12.56 28.03
CA TYR A 221 -28.19 11.39 27.12
C TYR A 221 -27.45 10.19 27.72
N LEU A 222 -28.01 8.99 27.48
CA LEU A 222 -27.43 7.69 27.79
C LEU A 222 -26.20 7.45 26.88
N GLY A 223 -25.06 8.06 27.20
CA GLY A 223 -23.86 8.00 26.36
C GLY A 223 -23.16 6.64 26.45
N ILE A 224 -23.15 5.90 25.34
CA ILE A 224 -22.31 4.70 25.17
C ILE A 224 -20.83 5.13 25.36
N PRO A 225 -20.01 4.38 26.14
CA PRO A 225 -18.63 4.76 26.41
C PRO A 225 -17.80 4.82 25.14
N ILE A 226 -17.06 5.91 24.90
CA ILE A 226 -16.19 6.06 23.73
C ILE A 226 -15.20 4.89 23.67
N PRO A 227 -15.11 4.14 22.55
CA PRO A 227 -14.22 2.99 22.46
C PRO A 227 -12.75 3.44 22.34
N LEU A 228 -12.49 4.46 21.53
CA LEU A 228 -11.14 4.95 21.28
C LEU A 228 -11.20 6.40 20.81
N ASP A 229 -10.33 7.24 21.38
CA ASP A 229 -10.08 8.57 20.85
C ASP A 229 -9.02 8.51 19.73
N PHE A 230 -9.46 8.73 18.49
CA PHE A 230 -8.59 8.74 17.32
C PHE A 230 -7.71 10.00 17.25
N PHE A 231 -8.15 11.10 17.85
CA PHE A 231 -7.44 12.38 17.83
C PHE A 231 -6.45 12.51 18.98
N GLY A 232 -6.77 11.93 20.15
CA GLY A 232 -5.97 12.03 21.37
C GLY A 232 -4.69 11.18 21.44
N HIS A 233 -4.02 11.32 22.59
CA HIS A 233 -2.78 10.61 22.92
C HIS A 233 -3.03 9.21 23.49
N VAL A 234 -3.66 8.33 22.72
CA VAL A 234 -3.92 6.95 23.16
C VAL A 234 -2.72 6.02 22.92
N LYS A 235 -2.69 4.87 23.61
CA LYS A 235 -1.77 3.74 23.40
C LYS A 235 -2.03 3.10 22.03
N ARG A 236 -1.46 3.67 20.98
CA ARG A 236 -1.79 3.37 19.57
C ARG A 236 -1.44 1.96 19.11
N THR A 237 -0.40 1.37 19.68
CA THR A 237 0.01 0.00 19.31
C THR A 237 -1.06 -1.01 19.68
N LEU A 238 -1.65 -0.89 20.87
CA LEU A 238 -2.73 -1.76 21.31
C LEU A 238 -3.98 -1.59 20.44
N ALA A 239 -4.37 -0.35 20.15
CA ALA A 239 -5.48 -0.07 19.25
C ALA A 239 -5.22 -0.67 17.85
N ALA A 240 -4.04 -0.45 17.30
CA ALA A 240 -3.68 -0.96 15.97
C ALA A 240 -3.73 -2.48 15.90
N VAL A 241 -3.22 -3.18 16.92
CA VAL A 241 -3.29 -4.65 16.97
C VAL A 241 -4.73 -5.13 17.06
N ILE A 242 -5.59 -4.50 17.88
CA ILE A 242 -7.02 -4.87 17.96
C ILE A 242 -7.71 -4.70 16.61
N PHE A 243 -7.44 -3.60 15.91
CA PHE A 243 -8.00 -3.37 14.57
C PHE A 243 -7.43 -4.33 13.51
N ALA A 244 -6.19 -4.78 13.67
CA ALA A 244 -5.54 -5.66 12.72
C ALA A 244 -6.08 -7.11 12.80
N VAL A 245 -6.49 -7.58 13.98
CA VAL A 245 -7.12 -8.91 14.15
C VAL A 245 -8.39 -9.07 13.31
N PHE A 246 -9.13 -7.99 13.03
CA PHE A 246 -10.33 -8.05 12.19
C PHE A 246 -10.05 -8.36 10.71
N ALA A 247 -8.81 -8.22 10.25
CA ALA A 247 -8.48 -8.35 8.84
C ALA A 247 -8.83 -9.74 8.28
N ASP A 248 -8.63 -10.79 9.08
CA ASP A 248 -8.88 -12.19 8.71
C ASP A 248 -10.39 -12.48 8.60
N GLU A 249 -11.15 -12.20 9.67
CA GLU A 249 -12.61 -12.40 9.69
C GLU A 249 -13.35 -11.57 8.63
N LEU A 250 -12.83 -10.38 8.27
CA LEU A 250 -13.38 -9.57 7.19
C LEU A 250 -13.07 -10.17 5.81
N LEU A 251 -11.89 -10.76 5.64
CA LEU A 251 -11.52 -11.43 4.39
C LEU A 251 -12.41 -12.65 4.14
N ASP A 252 -12.67 -13.46 5.18
CA ASP A 252 -13.58 -14.61 5.09
C ASP A 252 -14.96 -14.19 4.55
N ILE A 253 -15.57 -13.14 5.14
CA ILE A 253 -16.87 -12.63 4.70
C ILE A 253 -16.83 -12.19 3.23
N VAL A 254 -15.77 -11.50 2.82
CA VAL A 254 -15.61 -11.05 1.43
C VAL A 254 -15.44 -12.24 0.48
N THR A 255 -14.66 -13.25 0.85
CA THR A 255 -14.46 -14.44 0.03
C THR A 255 -15.75 -15.27 -0.11
N GLU A 256 -16.53 -15.42 0.97
CA GLU A 256 -17.84 -16.07 0.94
C GLU A 256 -18.83 -15.33 0.02
N LEU A 257 -18.77 -13.99 0.00
CA LEU A 257 -19.61 -13.15 -0.84
C LEU A 257 -19.23 -13.24 -2.33
N ILE A 258 -17.92 -13.29 -2.64
CA ILE A 258 -17.41 -13.43 -4.01
C ILE A 258 -17.66 -14.85 -4.55
N ALA A 259 -17.48 -15.88 -3.71
CA ALA A 259 -17.67 -17.28 -4.10
C ALA A 259 -19.15 -17.63 -4.39
N GLY A 260 -20.08 -16.72 -4.10
CA GLY A 260 -21.49 -16.90 -4.44
C GLY A 260 -22.15 -18.06 -3.72
N ASN A 261 -21.61 -18.47 -2.56
CA ASN A 261 -22.19 -19.52 -1.72
C ASN A 261 -23.60 -19.08 -1.30
N ARG A 262 -24.60 -19.53 -2.05
CA ARG A 262 -26.02 -19.29 -1.76
C ARG A 262 -26.28 -19.87 -0.37
N PRO A 263 -26.80 -19.10 0.58
CA PRO A 263 -27.12 -19.65 1.89
C PRO A 263 -28.08 -20.81 1.71
N SER A 264 -27.70 -21.95 2.30
CA SER A 264 -28.33 -23.25 2.15
C SER A 264 -29.66 -23.37 2.90
N SER A 265 -30.52 -22.36 2.82
CA SER A 265 -31.89 -22.42 3.34
C SER A 265 -32.71 -21.38 2.57
N GLY A 266 -33.99 -21.67 2.31
CA GLY A 266 -34.93 -20.85 1.52
C GLY A 266 -35.24 -19.44 2.04
N ARG A 267 -34.25 -18.71 2.59
CA ARG A 267 -34.30 -17.30 2.94
C ARG A 267 -34.01 -16.49 1.68
N GLY A 268 -34.87 -15.52 1.38
CA GLY A 268 -34.70 -14.64 0.22
C GLY A 268 -33.37 -13.88 0.23
N VAL A 269 -32.89 -13.53 -0.96
CA VAL A 269 -31.59 -12.86 -1.21
C VAL A 269 -31.36 -11.63 -0.31
N ILE A 270 -32.39 -10.81 -0.10
CA ILE A 270 -32.33 -9.60 0.74
C ILE A 270 -32.00 -9.94 2.20
N VAL A 271 -32.62 -11.00 2.72
CA VAL A 271 -32.44 -11.45 4.10
C VAL A 271 -30.99 -11.90 4.29
N SER A 272 -30.43 -12.61 3.31
CA SER A 272 -29.02 -13.05 3.31
C SER A 272 -28.03 -11.89 3.38
N TYR A 273 -28.22 -10.85 2.55
CA TYR A 273 -27.36 -9.66 2.59
C TYR A 273 -27.49 -8.90 3.92
N LEU A 274 -28.70 -8.80 4.47
CA LEU A 274 -28.93 -8.15 5.75
C LEU A 274 -28.24 -8.92 6.89
N PHE A 275 -28.26 -10.25 6.87
CA PHE A 275 -27.49 -11.08 7.82
C PHE A 275 -25.98 -10.86 7.69
N GLN A 276 -25.44 -10.75 6.47
CA GLN A 276 -24.01 -10.45 6.28
C GLN A 276 -23.61 -9.09 6.85
N ILE A 277 -24.43 -8.05 6.65
CA ILE A 277 -24.22 -6.72 7.25
C ILE A 277 -24.23 -6.83 8.78
N ILE A 278 -25.19 -7.56 9.35
CA ILE A 278 -25.28 -7.81 10.79
C ILE A 278 -24.02 -8.52 11.30
N ARG A 279 -23.49 -9.52 10.57
CA ARG A 279 -22.23 -10.22 10.90
C ARG A 279 -21.05 -9.26 11.03
N VAL A 280 -20.91 -8.30 10.10
CA VAL A 280 -19.86 -7.27 10.18
C VAL A 280 -20.01 -6.41 11.43
N PHE A 281 -21.24 -6.02 11.79
CA PHE A 281 -21.49 -5.27 13.03
C PHE A 281 -21.14 -6.07 14.28
N ILE A 282 -21.48 -7.37 14.32
CA ILE A 282 -21.20 -8.26 15.46
C ILE A 282 -19.70 -8.38 15.72
N ILE A 283 -18.90 -8.52 14.66
CA ILE A 283 -17.43 -8.55 14.76
C ILE A 283 -16.92 -7.28 15.46
N GLY A 284 -17.43 -6.11 15.07
CA GLY A 284 -17.12 -4.84 15.72
C GLY A 284 -17.55 -4.79 17.19
N PHE A 285 -18.78 -5.23 17.50
CA PHE A 285 -19.32 -5.22 18.87
C PHE A 285 -18.59 -6.17 19.82
N ARG A 286 -18.17 -7.35 19.36
CA ARG A 286 -17.48 -8.36 20.18
C ARG A 286 -16.20 -7.83 20.84
N ARG A 287 -15.47 -6.95 20.15
CA ARG A 287 -14.19 -6.37 20.60
C ARG A 287 -14.31 -4.95 21.16
N TYR A 288 -15.48 -4.32 21.01
CA TYR A 288 -15.78 -3.00 21.54
C TYR A 288 -15.44 -2.82 23.03
N PRO A 289 -15.78 -3.77 23.94
CA PRO A 289 -15.48 -3.62 25.37
C PRO A 289 -13.99 -3.50 25.65
N ILE A 290 -13.13 -4.13 24.84
CA ILE A 290 -11.68 -4.11 25.03
C ILE A 290 -11.14 -2.70 24.82
N LEU A 291 -11.57 -2.04 23.74
CA LEU A 291 -11.20 -0.66 23.44
C LEU A 291 -11.77 0.30 24.50
N ALA A 292 -13.06 0.17 24.81
CA ALA A 292 -13.73 0.98 25.82
C ALA A 292 -13.07 0.87 27.20
N ALA A 293 -12.64 -0.33 27.62
CA ALA A 293 -11.95 -0.54 28.90
C ALA A 293 -10.60 0.19 28.97
N VAL A 294 -9.85 0.22 27.87
CA VAL A 294 -8.58 0.97 27.74
C VAL A 294 -8.84 2.50 27.75
N TYR A 295 -9.98 2.94 27.22
CA TYR A 295 -10.39 4.33 27.25
C TYR A 295 -10.89 4.77 28.64
N ILE A 296 -11.57 3.91 29.39
CA ILE A 296 -12.02 4.21 30.76
C ILE A 296 -10.83 4.21 31.74
N ASP A 297 -9.84 3.32 31.55
CA ASP A 297 -8.60 3.22 32.36
C ASP A 297 -8.86 3.06 33.88
N ASN A 298 -9.93 2.34 34.24
CA ASN A 298 -10.26 1.93 35.61
C ASN A 298 -9.80 0.49 35.89
N CYS A 299 -9.43 0.18 37.14
CA CYS A 299 -8.99 -1.18 37.50
C CYS A 299 -10.07 -2.22 37.20
N PHE A 300 -11.33 -1.93 37.54
CA PHE A 300 -12.46 -2.82 37.26
C PHE A 300 -12.65 -3.05 35.76
N SER A 301 -12.68 -1.98 34.95
CA SER A 301 -12.87 -2.11 33.50
C SER A 301 -11.74 -2.88 32.83
N LEU A 302 -10.49 -2.63 33.26
CA LEU A 302 -9.32 -3.37 32.79
C LEU A 302 -9.37 -4.86 33.19
N ALA A 303 -9.78 -5.18 34.42
CA ALA A 303 -9.92 -6.57 34.89
C ALA A 303 -10.99 -7.34 34.12
N CYS A 304 -12.17 -6.73 33.90
CA CYS A 304 -13.21 -7.33 33.07
C CYS A 304 -12.75 -7.55 31.63
N ALA A 305 -12.03 -6.59 31.04
CA ALA A 305 -11.49 -6.73 29.69
C ALA A 305 -10.40 -7.79 29.60
N THR A 306 -9.56 -7.98 30.63
CA THR A 306 -8.57 -9.06 30.65
C THR A 306 -9.22 -10.44 30.65
N LEU A 307 -10.26 -10.63 31.47
CA LEU A 307 -11.00 -11.89 31.52
C LEU A 307 -11.71 -12.17 30.18
N HIS A 308 -12.34 -11.13 29.58
CA HIS A 308 -12.97 -11.25 28.27
C HIS A 308 -12.00 -11.65 27.18
N VAL A 309 -10.80 -11.05 27.15
CA VAL A 309 -9.77 -11.38 26.16
C VAL A 309 -9.24 -12.79 26.34
N TRP A 310 -9.07 -13.27 27.57
CA TRP A 310 -8.62 -14.64 27.81
C TRP A 310 -9.67 -15.67 27.41
N LEU A 311 -10.95 -15.39 27.69
CA LEU A 311 -12.07 -16.22 27.24
C LEU A 311 -12.12 -16.27 25.71
N ASP A 312 -12.08 -15.12 25.07
CA ASP A 312 -12.11 -15.03 23.62
C ASP A 312 -10.87 -15.66 22.95
N PHE A 313 -9.69 -15.52 23.56
CA PHE A 313 -8.46 -16.18 23.10
C PHE A 313 -8.58 -17.70 23.16
N GLY A 314 -9.08 -18.25 24.27
CA GLY A 314 -9.32 -19.68 24.43
C GLY A 314 -10.33 -20.22 23.42
N VAL A 315 -11.47 -19.53 23.28
CA VAL A 315 -12.51 -19.91 22.29
C VAL A 315 -11.96 -19.84 20.87
N SER A 316 -11.16 -18.83 20.54
CA SER A 316 -10.57 -18.68 19.21
C SER A 316 -9.63 -19.85 18.87
N ILE A 317 -8.81 -20.31 19.81
CA ILE A 317 -7.91 -21.46 19.62
C ILE A 317 -8.70 -22.74 19.36
N VAL A 318 -9.72 -23.01 20.19
CA VAL A 318 -10.58 -24.19 20.05
C VAL A 318 -11.32 -24.16 18.72
N TYR A 319 -11.90 -23.00 18.36
CA TYR A 319 -12.67 -22.84 17.13
C TYR A 319 -11.81 -23.05 15.88
N THR A 320 -10.64 -22.39 15.80
CA THR A 320 -9.73 -22.47 14.65
C THR A 320 -8.88 -23.74 14.59
N GLY A 321 -8.88 -24.55 15.66
CA GLY A 321 -8.16 -25.83 15.70
C GLY A 321 -9.06 -27.05 15.44
N LEU A 322 -10.30 -27.04 15.97
CA LEU A 322 -11.20 -28.20 15.94
C LEU A 322 -12.42 -28.00 15.04
N CYS A 323 -12.98 -26.78 14.97
CA CYS A 323 -14.30 -26.57 14.39
C CYS A 323 -14.24 -26.05 12.95
N ARG A 324 -13.31 -25.12 12.66
CA ARG A 324 -13.15 -24.56 11.33
C ARG A 324 -11.68 -24.57 10.94
N ASN A 325 -11.30 -25.61 10.20
CA ASN A 325 -9.97 -25.74 9.62
C ASN A 325 -9.99 -25.26 8.17
N SER A 326 -9.09 -24.35 7.80
CA SER A 326 -9.07 -23.75 6.46
C SER A 326 -8.80 -24.77 5.33
N PHE A 327 -8.21 -25.93 5.65
CA PHE A 327 -7.79 -26.94 4.67
C PHE A 327 -8.53 -28.28 4.78
N TYR A 328 -9.29 -28.49 5.85
CA TYR A 328 -10.01 -29.74 6.08
C TYR A 328 -11.49 -29.45 6.14
N LEU A 329 -12.26 -30.09 5.26
CA LEU A 329 -13.70 -29.92 5.19
C LEU A 329 -14.39 -30.70 6.31
N THR A 330 -15.36 -30.05 6.94
CA THR A 330 -16.34 -30.72 7.80
C THR A 330 -17.39 -31.45 6.94
N GLU A 331 -18.10 -32.41 7.52
CA GLU A 331 -19.16 -33.17 6.83
C GLU A 331 -20.24 -32.26 6.21
N GLU A 332 -20.65 -31.19 6.90
CA GLU A 332 -21.64 -30.24 6.38
C GLU A 332 -21.12 -29.42 5.19
N GLU A 333 -19.84 -29.06 5.19
CA GLU A 333 -19.20 -28.30 4.10
C GLU A 333 -18.90 -29.20 2.91
N PHE A 334 -18.51 -30.46 3.16
CA PHE A 334 -18.30 -31.49 2.15
C PHE A 334 -19.55 -31.69 1.29
N ASN A 335 -20.72 -31.77 1.94
CA ASN A 335 -22.01 -31.89 1.25
C ASN A 335 -22.39 -30.66 0.41
N LYS A 336 -21.80 -29.48 0.69
CA LYS A 336 -22.09 -28.22 -0.04
C LYS A 336 -21.10 -27.95 -1.18
N THR A 337 -19.83 -28.25 -0.98
CA THR A 337 -18.76 -27.82 -1.91
C THR A 337 -18.21 -28.93 -2.79
N HIS A 338 -18.56 -30.20 -2.52
CA HIS A 338 -17.95 -31.40 -3.10
C HIS A 338 -16.42 -31.45 -2.91
N SER A 339 -15.88 -32.66 -2.77
CA SER A 339 -14.52 -32.97 -2.26
C SER A 339 -13.32 -32.46 -3.07
N THR A 340 -13.57 -31.89 -4.25
CA THR A 340 -12.52 -31.62 -5.26
C THR A 340 -11.37 -30.75 -4.75
N ASN A 341 -11.65 -29.70 -3.96
CA ASN A 341 -10.60 -28.76 -3.52
C ASN A 341 -9.65 -29.38 -2.48
N THR A 342 -10.13 -30.22 -1.56
CA THR A 342 -9.28 -30.83 -0.53
C THR A 342 -8.43 -31.96 -1.07
N GLU A 343 -8.99 -32.76 -1.99
CA GLU A 343 -8.24 -33.79 -2.72
C GLU A 343 -7.12 -33.17 -3.57
N ILE A 344 -7.42 -32.09 -4.29
CA ILE A 344 -6.44 -31.31 -5.07
C ILE A 344 -5.32 -30.74 -4.17
N ASN A 345 -5.66 -30.29 -2.96
CA ASN A 345 -4.65 -29.81 -2.01
C ASN A 345 -3.78 -30.95 -1.44
N LEU A 346 -4.37 -32.09 -1.09
CA LEU A 346 -3.65 -33.26 -0.56
C LEU A 346 -2.71 -33.88 -1.60
N THR A 347 -3.14 -33.93 -2.86
CA THR A 347 -2.30 -34.41 -3.98
C THR A 347 -1.09 -33.50 -4.23
N TYR A 348 -1.26 -32.18 -4.18
CA TYR A 348 -0.17 -31.23 -4.47
C TYR A 348 0.80 -31.04 -3.29
N TYR A 349 0.29 -30.77 -2.08
CA TYR A 349 1.15 -30.53 -0.91
C TYR A 349 1.67 -31.84 -0.28
N GLY A 350 1.08 -32.98 -0.65
CA GLY A 350 1.41 -34.31 -0.17
C GLY A 350 0.71 -34.67 1.14
N THR A 351 0.68 -35.96 1.44
CA THR A 351 0.11 -36.57 2.66
C THR A 351 0.99 -36.43 3.91
N GLY A 352 2.08 -35.66 3.83
CA GLY A 352 3.02 -35.44 4.93
C GLY A 352 2.74 -34.15 5.73
N SER A 353 3.68 -33.78 6.59
CA SER A 353 3.57 -32.61 7.49
C SER A 353 3.55 -31.23 6.80
N LYS A 354 3.73 -31.16 5.48
CA LYS A 354 3.81 -29.90 4.72
C LYS A 354 2.51 -29.10 4.79
N LEU A 355 1.36 -29.74 4.59
CA LEU A 355 0.05 -29.08 4.65
C LEU A 355 -0.22 -28.52 6.06
N LEU A 356 0.17 -29.27 7.09
CA LEU A 356 0.04 -28.87 8.48
C LEU A 356 0.94 -27.65 8.81
N PHE A 357 2.16 -27.63 8.27
CA PHE A 357 3.06 -26.48 8.41
C PHE A 357 2.54 -25.22 7.71
N VAL A 358 1.99 -25.35 6.49
CA VAL A 358 1.37 -24.24 5.75
C VAL A 358 0.16 -23.68 6.50
N GLN A 359 -0.64 -24.55 7.12
CA GLN A 359 -1.77 -24.11 7.95
C GLN A 359 -1.30 -23.29 9.15
N LEU A 360 -0.33 -23.81 9.91
CA LEU A 360 0.23 -23.08 11.05
C LEU A 360 0.81 -21.72 10.66
N LEU A 361 1.50 -21.65 9.51
CA LEU A 361 2.10 -20.40 9.01
C LEU A 361 1.04 -19.32 8.73
N THR A 362 -0.12 -19.73 8.23
CA THR A 362 -1.25 -18.83 7.94
C THR A 362 -1.82 -18.21 9.21
N ASP A 363 -1.87 -18.99 10.30
CA ASP A 363 -2.45 -18.56 11.57
C ASP A 363 -1.47 -17.84 12.51
N ILE A 364 -0.19 -17.69 12.15
CA ILE A 364 0.80 -17.01 13.00
C ILE A 364 0.40 -15.56 13.33
N PRO A 365 0.09 -14.69 12.36
CA PRO A 365 -0.22 -13.29 12.67
C PRO A 365 -1.41 -13.07 13.61
N PRO A 366 -2.58 -13.73 13.45
CA PRO A 366 -3.70 -13.52 14.35
C PRO A 366 -3.38 -14.01 15.77
N TYR A 367 -2.69 -15.15 15.94
CA TYR A 367 -2.28 -15.59 17.28
C TYR A 367 -1.26 -14.67 17.93
N ILE A 368 -0.29 -14.14 17.19
CA ILE A 368 0.65 -13.15 17.73
C ILE A 368 -0.10 -11.89 18.19
N CYS A 369 -1.09 -11.43 17.41
CA CYS A 369 -1.89 -10.26 17.75
C CYS A 369 -2.76 -10.50 19.00
N LEU A 370 -3.42 -11.65 19.10
CA LEU A 370 -4.23 -12.01 20.26
C LEU A 370 -3.36 -12.23 21.51
N ALA A 371 -2.22 -12.90 21.38
CA ALA A 371 -1.23 -13.04 22.45
C ALA A 371 -0.71 -11.68 22.93
N TYR A 372 -0.50 -10.73 22.01
CA TYR A 372 -0.14 -9.35 22.37
C TYR A 372 -1.20 -8.68 23.25
N ILE A 373 -2.48 -8.79 22.88
CA ILE A 373 -3.57 -8.18 23.64
C ILE A 373 -3.72 -8.86 25.02
N SER A 374 -3.62 -10.20 25.06
CA SER A 374 -3.78 -11.01 26.27
C SER A 374 -2.69 -10.75 27.31
N VAL A 375 -1.47 -10.40 26.88
CA VAL A 375 -0.35 -10.01 27.75
C VAL A 375 -0.38 -8.53 28.13
N LYS A 376 -0.73 -7.65 27.17
CA LYS A 376 -0.60 -6.20 27.38
C LYS A 376 -1.62 -5.68 28.39
N LEU A 377 -2.85 -6.18 28.35
CA LEU A 377 -3.93 -5.70 29.23
C LEU A 377 -3.67 -6.01 30.72
N PRO A 378 -3.27 -7.23 31.14
CA PRO A 378 -2.91 -7.51 32.52
C PRO A 378 -1.75 -6.64 33.02
N MET A 379 -0.75 -6.38 32.17
CA MET A 379 0.35 -5.49 32.54
C MET A 379 -0.09 -4.05 32.76
N LEU A 380 -1.09 -3.57 32.02
CA LEU A 380 -1.70 -2.27 32.26
C LEU A 380 -2.46 -2.24 33.59
N LEU A 381 -3.16 -3.32 33.92
CA LEU A 381 -3.85 -3.50 35.20
C LEU A 381 -2.84 -3.48 36.37
N LEU A 382 -1.78 -4.28 36.31
CA LEU A 382 -0.72 -4.34 37.33
C LEU A 382 -0.05 -2.98 37.52
N LYS A 383 0.24 -2.28 36.42
CA LYS A 383 0.81 -0.92 36.49
C LYS A 383 -0.14 0.05 37.18
N ARG A 384 -1.46 -0.06 36.94
CA ARG A 384 -2.46 0.80 37.57
C ARG A 384 -2.60 0.50 39.06
N ILE A 385 -2.56 -0.76 39.46
CA ILE A 385 -2.59 -1.19 40.87
C ILE A 385 -1.35 -0.66 41.60
N ARG A 386 -0.16 -0.81 41.02
CA ARG A 386 1.11 -0.36 41.61
C ARG A 386 1.21 1.16 41.79
N HIS A 387 0.58 1.95 40.90
CA HIS A 387 0.59 3.41 40.95
C HIS A 387 -0.66 4.01 41.60
N ARG A 388 -1.37 3.27 42.47
CA ARG A 388 -2.51 3.79 43.22
C ARG A 388 -2.04 4.74 44.34
N HIS A 389 -1.45 5.88 43.97
CA HIS A 389 -1.18 6.97 44.90
C HIS A 389 -2.48 7.74 45.19
N PRO A 390 -2.80 8.04 46.46
CA PRO A 390 -4.07 8.63 46.88
C PRO A 390 -4.20 10.15 46.64
N THR A 391 -3.23 10.80 46.00
CA THR A 391 -3.14 12.26 45.98
C THR A 391 -2.67 12.79 44.63
N ASP A 392 -3.60 12.93 43.70
CA ASP A 392 -3.44 13.84 42.57
C ASP A 392 -4.80 14.51 42.35
N ARG A 393 -4.86 15.86 42.31
CA ARG A 393 -6.09 16.60 42.01
C ARG A 393 -6.74 15.93 40.81
N GLN A 394 -8.02 15.55 40.92
CA GLN A 394 -8.72 14.68 39.96
C GLN A 394 -8.95 15.36 38.59
N LEU A 395 -7.88 15.70 37.86
CA LEU A 395 -7.92 16.19 36.49
C LEU A 395 -8.65 15.17 35.61
N THR A 396 -9.51 15.67 34.73
CA THR A 396 -10.14 14.89 33.68
C THR A 396 -9.08 14.35 32.74
N ARG A 397 -9.28 13.15 32.19
CA ARG A 397 -8.32 12.53 31.25
C ARG A 397 -8.01 13.44 30.06
N GLU A 398 -9.01 14.09 29.50
CA GLU A 398 -8.86 15.08 28.41
C GLU A 398 -7.91 16.21 28.80
N GLN A 399 -7.98 16.70 30.05
CA GLN A 399 -7.07 17.71 30.57
C GLN A 399 -5.64 17.17 30.69
N LYS A 400 -5.47 15.90 31.12
CA LYS A 400 -4.16 15.24 31.17
C LYS A 400 -3.55 15.06 29.77
N ASP A 401 -4.36 14.65 28.80
CA ASP A 401 -3.94 14.46 27.41
C ASP A 401 -3.61 15.80 26.73
N LEU A 402 -4.38 16.85 27.00
CA LEU A 402 -4.06 18.21 26.56
C LEU A 402 -2.76 18.70 27.22
N LEU A 403 -2.60 18.52 28.54
CA LEU A 403 -1.36 18.90 29.25
C LEU A 403 -0.14 18.15 28.72
N TYR A 404 -0.31 16.90 28.29
CA TYR A 404 0.75 16.11 27.65
C TYR A 404 1.36 16.82 26.43
N SER A 405 0.56 17.57 25.67
CA SER A 405 1.03 18.32 24.49
C SER A 405 2.06 19.41 24.84
N SER A 406 2.05 19.96 26.05
CA SER A 406 3.03 20.96 26.50
C SER A 406 4.34 20.38 27.03
N LEU A 407 4.44 19.05 27.24
CA LEU A 407 5.64 18.43 27.79
C LEU A 407 6.85 18.62 26.84
N PRO A 408 8.06 18.80 27.38
CA PRO A 408 9.24 19.08 26.55
C PRO A 408 9.61 17.95 25.59
N HIS A 409 9.20 16.71 25.89
CA HIS A 409 9.42 15.52 25.06
C HIS A 409 8.28 15.26 24.06
N SER A 410 7.17 16.00 24.12
CA SER A 410 6.05 15.80 23.20
C SER A 410 6.46 16.17 21.77
N ALA A 411 5.81 15.53 20.79
CA ALA A 411 6.11 15.80 19.38
C ALA A 411 5.66 17.22 18.99
N GLU A 412 4.54 17.66 19.57
CA GLU A 412 3.91 18.96 19.39
C GLU A 412 4.82 20.08 19.93
N SER A 413 5.33 19.94 21.16
CA SER A 413 6.26 20.91 21.76
C SER A 413 7.58 20.97 20.97
N ARG A 414 8.10 19.81 20.53
CA ARG A 414 9.31 19.76 19.70
C ARG A 414 9.10 20.42 18.35
N TYR A 415 7.92 20.26 17.74
CA TYR A 415 7.54 20.94 16.50
C TYR A 415 7.54 22.46 16.68
N VAL A 416 6.88 22.97 17.72
CA VAL A 416 6.84 24.41 18.01
C VAL A 416 8.22 24.97 18.33
N LYS A 417 9.05 24.26 19.11
CA LYS A 417 10.43 24.68 19.40
C LYS A 417 11.31 24.75 18.16
N LYS A 418 11.15 23.81 17.22
CA LYS A 418 11.84 23.86 15.92
C LYS A 418 11.32 25.03 15.07
N LEU A 419 10.00 25.27 15.07
CA LEU A 419 9.38 26.37 14.34
C LEU A 419 9.89 27.74 14.82
N LEU A 420 10.08 27.89 16.13
CA LEU A 420 10.63 29.11 16.74
C LEU A 420 12.17 29.20 16.69
N GLY A 421 12.86 28.24 16.07
CA GLY A 421 14.33 28.24 15.95
C GLY A 421 15.09 27.97 17.25
N ILE A 422 14.42 27.47 18.30
CA ILE A 422 15.03 27.20 19.62
C ILE A 422 15.98 25.99 19.55
N ILE A 423 15.66 25.03 18.69
CA ILE A 423 16.46 23.81 18.50
C ILE A 423 17.12 23.86 17.12
N PRO A 424 18.46 23.78 17.01
CA PRO A 424 19.14 23.80 15.71
C PRO A 424 18.75 22.57 14.89
N ILE A 425 18.55 22.77 13.58
CA ILE A 425 18.27 21.69 12.62
C ILE A 425 19.56 20.88 12.44
N GLN A 426 19.65 19.71 13.07
CA GLN A 426 20.85 18.87 12.94
C GLN A 426 20.91 18.23 11.54
N PRO A 427 22.02 18.42 10.78
CA PRO A 427 22.25 17.68 9.55
C PRO A 427 22.57 16.20 9.86
N PRO A 428 22.23 15.26 8.96
CA PRO A 428 22.42 13.84 9.20
C PRO A 428 23.92 13.48 9.21
N LYS A 429 24.34 12.68 10.19
CA LYS A 429 25.74 12.28 10.38
C LYS A 429 26.26 11.26 9.35
N ASN A 430 25.40 10.42 8.74
CA ASN A 430 25.83 9.24 7.94
C ASN A 430 25.21 9.21 6.52
N ARG A 431 25.97 8.72 5.52
CA ARG A 431 25.51 8.53 4.12
C ARG A 431 24.32 7.54 4.01
N PHE A 432 24.31 6.48 4.79
CA PHE A 432 23.20 5.50 4.80
C PHE A 432 21.86 6.14 5.24
N ASN A 433 21.91 7.05 6.21
CA ASN A 433 20.75 7.82 6.66
C ASN A 433 20.25 8.82 5.61
N GLN A 434 21.08 9.21 4.64
CA GLN A 434 20.64 10.05 3.51
C GLN A 434 19.80 9.25 2.52
N ILE A 435 20.16 7.99 2.24
CA ILE A 435 19.39 7.09 1.37
C ILE A 435 18.05 6.74 2.03
N LEU A 436 18.06 6.35 3.31
CA LEU A 436 16.84 6.08 4.07
C LEU A 436 15.91 7.29 4.17
N ARG A 437 16.47 8.52 4.27
CA ARG A 437 15.67 9.76 4.22
C ARG A 437 14.93 9.96 2.89
N LYS A 438 15.46 9.42 1.78
CA LYS A 438 14.84 9.53 0.45
C LYS A 438 13.55 8.71 0.36
N ILE A 439 13.48 7.60 1.10
CA ILE A 439 12.30 6.73 1.21
C ILE A 439 11.37 7.24 2.32
N TYR A 440 11.90 7.40 3.54
CA TYR A 440 11.13 7.92 4.67
C TYR A 440 12.03 8.65 5.69
N ALA A 441 11.88 9.97 5.77
CA ALA A 441 12.62 10.79 6.73
C ALA A 441 12.04 10.70 8.14
N TRP A 442 12.58 9.86 9.02
CA TRP A 442 12.18 9.82 10.45
C TRP A 442 12.26 11.21 11.10
N ARG A 443 11.16 11.64 11.72
CA ARG A 443 10.99 12.96 12.34
C ARG A 443 10.41 12.80 13.73
N ASP A 444 11.14 13.25 14.74
CA ASP A 444 10.68 13.21 16.13
C ASP A 444 9.65 14.30 16.47
N ASP A 445 9.50 15.30 15.59
CA ASP A 445 8.56 16.42 15.69
C ASP A 445 7.24 16.15 14.98
N PHE A 446 7.02 14.92 14.51
CA PHE A 446 5.78 14.53 13.85
C PHE A 446 5.31 13.17 14.34
N ARG A 447 4.00 13.04 14.53
CA ARG A 447 3.39 11.84 15.07
C ARG A 447 2.06 11.57 14.37
N PHE A 448 1.96 10.44 13.66
CA PHE A 448 0.75 10.04 12.90
C PHE A 448 -0.51 9.96 13.74
N SER A 449 -1.68 9.91 13.10
CA SER A 449 -2.93 9.67 13.79
C SER A 449 -3.10 8.24 14.28
N SER A 450 -3.83 8.05 15.38
CA SER A 450 -4.15 6.69 15.85
C SER A 450 -4.96 5.95 14.78
N ARG A 451 -5.87 6.66 14.09
CA ARG A 451 -6.65 6.12 12.98
C ARG A 451 -5.75 5.63 11.85
N VAL A 452 -4.82 6.47 11.37
CA VAL A 452 -3.89 6.10 10.30
C VAL A 452 -3.08 4.86 10.68
N VAL A 453 -2.57 4.79 11.93
CA VAL A 453 -1.80 3.62 12.39
C VAL A 453 -2.68 2.35 12.42
N CYS A 454 -3.92 2.44 12.90
CA CYS A 454 -4.85 1.30 12.89
C CYS A 454 -5.14 0.80 11.48
N VAL A 455 -5.49 1.70 10.56
CA VAL A 455 -5.83 1.32 9.18
C VAL A 455 -4.64 0.69 8.47
N TYR A 456 -3.44 1.23 8.64
CA TYR A 456 -2.24 0.65 8.03
C TYR A 456 -1.87 -0.71 8.64
N ALA A 457 -2.05 -0.91 9.95
CA ALA A 457 -1.82 -2.21 10.57
C ALA A 457 -2.78 -3.28 10.02
N SER A 458 -4.08 -2.95 9.89
CA SER A 458 -5.07 -3.81 9.25
C SER A 458 -4.75 -4.06 7.77
N ALA A 459 -4.31 -3.04 7.03
CA ALA A 459 -3.94 -3.16 5.63
C ALA A 459 -2.77 -4.12 5.40
N PHE A 460 -1.73 -4.08 6.25
CA PHE A 460 -0.60 -5.00 6.14
C PHE A 460 -0.96 -6.44 6.47
N LEU A 461 -1.76 -6.68 7.51
CA LEU A 461 -2.22 -8.05 7.82
C LEU A 461 -3.17 -8.58 6.74
N LEU A 462 -4.08 -7.75 6.24
CA LEU A 462 -4.97 -8.14 5.15
C LEU A 462 -4.17 -8.50 3.89
N LEU A 463 -3.16 -7.71 3.54
CA LEU A 463 -2.28 -8.02 2.40
C LEU A 463 -1.55 -9.36 2.59
N PHE A 464 -1.11 -9.67 3.82
CA PHE A 464 -0.54 -10.97 4.15
C PHE A 464 -1.56 -12.09 3.90
N PHE A 465 -2.76 -12.01 4.47
CA PHE A 465 -3.78 -13.05 4.33
C PHE A 465 -4.19 -13.26 2.87
N ILE A 466 -4.41 -12.18 2.10
CA ILE A 466 -4.76 -12.29 0.68
C ILE A 466 -3.64 -12.94 -0.11
N THR A 467 -2.38 -12.58 0.16
CA THR A 467 -1.23 -13.15 -0.55
C THR A 467 -1.06 -14.64 -0.25
N VAL A 468 -1.15 -15.02 1.02
CA VAL A 468 -1.03 -16.43 1.43
C VAL A 468 -2.20 -17.24 0.87
N ASN A 469 -3.42 -16.72 0.94
CA ASN A 469 -4.58 -17.40 0.38
C ASN A 469 -4.50 -17.55 -1.15
N ALA A 470 -4.07 -16.49 -1.84
CA ALA A 470 -3.83 -16.51 -3.28
C ALA A 470 -2.71 -17.49 -3.67
N TYR A 471 -1.68 -17.63 -2.85
CA TYR A 471 -0.62 -18.62 -3.07
C TYR A 471 -1.17 -20.04 -2.90
N ILE A 472 -1.85 -20.32 -1.79
CA ILE A 472 -2.25 -21.69 -1.45
C ILE A 472 -3.32 -22.24 -2.40
N GLN A 473 -4.34 -21.44 -2.71
CA GLN A 473 -5.46 -21.88 -3.56
C GLN A 473 -5.11 -21.95 -5.05
N ALA A 474 -4.21 -21.08 -5.53
CA ALA A 474 -3.93 -21.00 -6.96
C ALA A 474 -2.95 -22.08 -7.44
N LEU A 475 -1.93 -22.41 -6.66
CA LEU A 475 -0.88 -23.35 -7.08
C LEU A 475 -1.40 -24.72 -7.55
N PRO A 476 -2.26 -25.43 -6.81
CA PRO A 476 -2.65 -26.77 -7.22
C PRO A 476 -3.60 -26.73 -8.43
N LYS A 477 -4.40 -25.66 -8.56
CA LYS A 477 -5.25 -25.43 -9.74
C LYS A 477 -4.42 -25.09 -10.99
N LEU A 478 -3.33 -24.33 -10.81
CA LEU A 478 -2.41 -23.99 -11.90
C LEU A 478 -1.60 -25.21 -12.36
N ASP A 479 -1.20 -26.09 -11.45
CA ASP A 479 -0.52 -27.35 -11.81
C ASP A 479 -1.45 -28.29 -12.60
N ALA A 480 -2.70 -28.44 -12.14
CA ALA A 480 -3.72 -29.19 -12.88
C ALA A 480 -3.99 -28.58 -14.26
N ALA A 481 -4.09 -27.25 -14.35
CA ALA A 481 -4.26 -26.54 -15.62
C ALA A 481 -3.05 -26.69 -16.54
N GLN A 482 -1.83 -26.73 -15.99
CA GLN A 482 -0.61 -26.94 -16.77
C GLN A 482 -0.58 -28.32 -17.42
N LYS A 483 -1.00 -29.38 -16.70
CA LYS A 483 -1.10 -30.74 -17.26
C LYS A 483 -2.10 -30.79 -18.42
N GLY A 484 -3.31 -30.25 -18.23
CA GLY A 484 -4.30 -30.17 -19.30
C GLY A 484 -3.85 -29.31 -20.49
N PHE A 485 -3.10 -28.23 -20.24
CA PHE A 485 -2.53 -27.41 -21.32
C PHE A 485 -1.44 -28.14 -22.10
N GLN A 486 -0.60 -28.93 -21.42
CA GLN A 486 0.42 -29.76 -22.07
C GLN A 486 -0.21 -30.83 -22.96
N GLU A 487 -1.24 -31.54 -22.48
CA GLU A 487 -1.97 -32.55 -23.24
C GLU A 487 -2.62 -31.95 -24.49
N GLY A 488 -3.30 -30.81 -24.34
CA GLY A 488 -3.91 -30.10 -25.48
C GLY A 488 -2.88 -29.58 -26.49
N ALA A 489 -1.73 -29.08 -26.02
CA ALA A 489 -0.65 -28.63 -26.89
C ALA A 489 -0.02 -29.80 -27.67
N ASN A 490 0.21 -30.94 -27.01
CA ASN A 490 0.72 -32.15 -27.65
C ASN A 490 -0.27 -32.69 -28.70
N PHE A 491 -1.58 -32.65 -28.43
CA PHE A 491 -2.62 -32.99 -29.42
C PHE A 491 -2.60 -32.06 -30.64
N LEU A 492 -2.55 -30.74 -30.43
CA LEU A 492 -2.50 -29.77 -31.53
C LEU A 492 -1.22 -29.89 -32.35
N ALA A 493 -0.07 -30.15 -31.71
CA ALA A 493 1.19 -30.38 -32.39
C ALA A 493 1.10 -31.61 -33.32
N GLY A 494 0.44 -32.69 -32.89
CA GLY A 494 0.21 -33.88 -33.70
C GLY A 494 -0.73 -33.68 -34.89
N VAL A 495 -1.62 -32.68 -34.85
CA VAL A 495 -2.52 -32.34 -35.97
C VAL A 495 -1.87 -31.39 -36.98
N ILE A 496 -1.03 -30.45 -36.51
CA ILE A 496 -0.47 -29.37 -37.35
C ILE A 496 0.86 -29.78 -38.00
N LEU A 497 1.65 -30.65 -37.36
CA LEU A 497 2.93 -31.13 -37.91
C LEU A 497 2.71 -32.48 -38.62
N PRO A 498 2.82 -32.56 -39.96
CA PRO A 498 2.84 -33.85 -40.63
C PRO A 498 4.05 -34.65 -40.12
N LYS A 499 3.81 -35.83 -39.55
CA LYS A 499 4.86 -36.81 -39.30
C LYS A 499 5.47 -37.17 -40.65
N GLU A 500 6.71 -36.75 -40.92
CA GLU A 500 7.52 -37.37 -41.96
C GLU A 500 7.69 -38.86 -41.58
N PRO A 501 7.27 -39.81 -42.44
CA PRO A 501 7.56 -41.22 -42.22
C PRO A 501 9.06 -41.40 -42.51
N ASP A 502 9.77 -42.05 -41.59
CA ASP A 502 11.17 -42.54 -41.71
C ASP A 502 12.14 -42.06 -40.62
N VAL A 503 11.63 -41.83 -39.40
CA VAL A 503 12.47 -41.85 -38.20
C VAL A 503 11.87 -42.84 -37.22
N ILE A 504 12.60 -43.92 -36.94
CA ILE A 504 12.27 -44.86 -35.85
C ILE A 504 12.36 -44.06 -34.55
N TYR A 505 11.20 -43.65 -34.03
CA TYR A 505 11.09 -43.06 -32.71
C TYR A 505 11.06 -44.21 -31.69
N ASP A 506 12.02 -44.19 -30.77
CA ASP A 506 11.99 -45.01 -29.56
C ASP A 506 10.66 -44.72 -28.82
N GLU A 507 9.92 -45.78 -28.48
CA GLU A 507 8.50 -45.76 -28.08
C GLU A 507 8.25 -45.12 -26.70
N ASP A 508 9.29 -44.63 -26.01
CA ASP A 508 9.23 -44.21 -24.60
C ASP A 508 9.52 -42.71 -24.32
N THR A 509 9.61 -41.83 -25.34
CA THR A 509 9.72 -40.38 -25.09
C THR A 509 8.63 -39.58 -25.80
N PRO A 510 7.57 -39.13 -25.11
CA PRO A 510 6.65 -38.16 -25.70
C PRO A 510 7.46 -36.88 -25.98
N SER A 511 7.54 -36.50 -27.26
CA SER A 511 8.14 -35.24 -27.67
C SER A 511 7.24 -34.10 -27.19
N ASP A 512 7.38 -33.72 -25.92
CA ASP A 512 6.57 -32.68 -25.28
C ASP A 512 6.81 -31.34 -25.98
N PHE A 513 5.74 -30.75 -26.52
CA PHE A 513 5.80 -29.40 -27.04
C PHE A 513 6.13 -28.44 -25.87
N PRO A 514 7.16 -27.58 -25.99
CA PRO A 514 7.61 -26.77 -24.85
C PRO A 514 6.59 -25.66 -24.55
N VAL A 515 5.78 -25.84 -23.50
CA VAL A 515 4.86 -24.81 -22.98
C VAL A 515 5.49 -24.04 -21.81
N PRO A 516 5.20 -22.73 -21.67
CA PRO A 516 5.68 -21.94 -20.53
C PRO A 516 5.11 -22.48 -19.22
N ASN A 517 5.90 -22.40 -18.15
CA ASN A 517 5.49 -22.92 -16.85
C ASN A 517 4.61 -21.89 -16.13
N LEU A 518 3.31 -22.19 -16.03
CA LEU A 518 2.29 -21.32 -15.43
C LEU A 518 2.57 -21.09 -13.94
N THR A 519 2.99 -22.13 -13.22
CA THR A 519 3.27 -22.09 -11.78
C THR A 519 4.44 -21.14 -11.47
N ARG A 520 5.55 -21.26 -12.21
CA ARG A 520 6.71 -20.37 -12.06
C ARG A 520 6.34 -18.91 -12.36
N SER A 521 5.62 -18.69 -13.45
CA SER A 521 5.21 -17.34 -13.87
C SER A 521 4.29 -16.68 -12.85
N TYR A 522 3.37 -17.46 -12.26
CA TYR A 522 2.47 -17.00 -11.20
C TYR A 522 3.23 -16.56 -9.94
N ILE A 523 4.15 -17.39 -9.43
CA ILE A 523 4.91 -17.09 -8.20
C ILE A 523 5.73 -15.80 -8.36
N ILE A 524 6.42 -15.64 -9.49
CA ILE A 524 7.21 -14.44 -9.77
C ILE A 524 6.29 -13.21 -9.87
N GLY A 525 5.17 -13.33 -10.58
CA GLY A 525 4.18 -12.26 -10.71
C GLY A 525 3.62 -11.78 -9.36
N VAL A 526 3.26 -12.71 -8.47
CA VAL A 526 2.77 -12.39 -7.12
C VAL A 526 3.84 -11.69 -6.28
N ILE A 527 5.09 -12.14 -6.32
CA ILE A 527 6.19 -11.50 -5.57
C ILE A 527 6.43 -10.08 -6.07
N ILE A 528 6.47 -9.88 -7.39
CA ILE A 528 6.62 -8.54 -7.99
C ILE A 528 5.45 -7.65 -7.55
N ALA A 529 4.22 -8.17 -7.58
CA ALA A 529 3.05 -7.43 -7.19
C ALA A 529 3.07 -7.01 -5.71
N LEU A 530 3.49 -7.92 -4.83
CA LEU A 530 3.64 -7.69 -3.40
C LEU A 530 4.67 -6.59 -3.12
N ILE A 531 5.83 -6.62 -3.81
CA ILE A 531 6.86 -5.59 -3.66
C ILE A 531 6.32 -4.22 -4.08
N ILE A 532 5.64 -4.14 -5.23
CA ILE A 532 5.09 -2.88 -5.73
C ILE A 532 4.08 -2.31 -4.73
N ILE A 533 3.13 -3.11 -4.24
CA ILE A 533 2.09 -2.59 -3.35
C ILE A 533 2.64 -2.18 -1.98
N ILE A 534 3.61 -2.91 -1.41
CA ILE A 534 4.30 -2.51 -0.17
C ILE A 534 4.99 -1.16 -0.37
N VAL A 535 5.70 -0.97 -1.48
CA VAL A 535 6.34 0.31 -1.80
C VAL A 535 5.30 1.43 -1.93
N GLN A 536 4.16 1.19 -2.59
CA GLN A 536 3.11 2.20 -2.73
C GLN A 536 2.50 2.61 -1.38
N ILE A 537 2.21 1.66 -0.50
CA ILE A 537 1.68 1.93 0.85
C ILE A 537 2.69 2.75 1.67
N LEU A 538 3.97 2.41 1.62
CA LEU A 538 5.03 3.15 2.33
C LEU A 538 5.21 4.58 1.78
N VAL A 539 5.14 4.75 0.45
CA VAL A 539 5.21 6.08 -0.19
C VAL A 539 4.00 6.92 0.18
N MET A 540 2.79 6.35 0.19
CA MET A 540 1.57 7.03 0.62
C MET A 540 1.65 7.46 2.10
N LEU A 541 2.24 6.65 2.98
CA LEU A 541 2.47 7.04 4.38
C LEU A 541 3.40 8.25 4.49
N ALA A 542 4.45 8.30 3.67
CA ALA A 542 5.33 9.46 3.56
C ALA A 542 4.60 10.69 3.00
N SER A 543 3.70 10.47 2.04
CA SER A 543 2.82 11.49 1.43
C SER A 543 1.89 12.12 2.47
N ILE A 544 1.17 11.31 3.26
CA ILE A 544 0.29 11.76 4.36
C ILE A 544 1.03 12.74 5.27
N ARG A 545 2.26 12.40 5.69
CA ARG A 545 3.04 13.28 6.55
C ARG A 545 3.40 14.60 5.85
N ARG A 546 3.89 14.55 4.60
CA ARG A 546 4.27 15.76 3.86
C ARG A 546 3.07 16.68 3.70
N ASN A 547 1.94 16.11 3.28
CA ASN A 547 0.71 16.81 2.98
C ASN A 547 0.08 17.40 4.24
N LEU A 548 0.10 16.67 5.37
CA LEU A 548 -0.38 17.19 6.64
C LEU A 548 0.47 18.36 7.15
N ILE A 549 1.80 18.30 6.97
CA ILE A 549 2.69 19.41 7.34
C ILE A 549 2.50 20.62 6.41
N GLN A 550 2.25 20.40 5.12
CA GLN A 550 1.88 21.47 4.19
C GLN A 550 0.54 22.09 4.58
N ALA A 551 -0.44 21.29 4.98
CA ALA A 551 -1.73 21.76 5.47
C ALA A 551 -1.59 22.59 6.76
N PHE A 552 -0.72 22.19 7.70
CA PHE A 552 -0.41 23.02 8.88
C PHE A 552 0.19 24.39 8.53
N ARG A 553 0.86 24.51 7.37
CA ARG A 553 1.39 25.79 6.87
C ARG A 553 0.36 26.60 6.10
N GLY A 554 -0.83 26.06 5.85
CA GLY A 554 -1.80 26.64 4.92
C GLY A 554 -1.36 26.60 3.45
N ASN A 555 -0.40 25.74 3.09
CA ASN A 555 0.00 25.56 1.70
C ASN A 555 -0.90 24.52 1.02
N HIS A 556 -1.61 24.96 -0.02
CA HIS A 556 -2.58 24.17 -0.78
C HIS A 556 -2.08 23.80 -2.19
N SER A 557 -0.76 23.71 -2.39
CA SER A 557 -0.18 23.36 -3.69
C SER A 557 -0.53 21.96 -4.17
N GLU A 558 -0.55 20.98 -3.26
CA GLU A 558 -0.79 19.56 -3.54
C GLU A 558 -2.22 19.09 -3.23
N ILE A 559 -2.90 19.73 -2.28
CA ILE A 559 -4.27 19.39 -1.87
C ILE A 559 -5.17 20.59 -2.11
N PRO A 560 -6.38 20.41 -2.66
CA PRO A 560 -7.34 21.49 -2.82
C PRO A 560 -7.61 22.21 -1.50
N GLY A 561 -7.64 23.53 -1.57
CA GLY A 561 -7.92 24.40 -0.42
C GLY A 561 -9.26 24.06 0.24
N ARG A 562 -9.36 24.35 1.55
CA ARG A 562 -10.58 24.09 2.32
C ARG A 562 -11.64 25.14 1.96
N ASN A 563 -12.75 24.68 1.39
CA ASN A 563 -13.93 25.53 1.16
C ASN A 563 -15.01 25.24 2.23
N PRO A 564 -15.64 26.26 2.84
CA PRO A 564 -16.63 26.07 3.90
C PRO A 564 -17.87 25.31 3.42
N SER A 565 -18.27 25.48 2.15
CA SER A 565 -19.35 24.72 1.51
C SER A 565 -19.08 23.21 1.43
N ARG A 566 -17.82 22.78 1.55
CA ARG A 566 -17.39 21.39 1.43
C ARG A 566 -17.10 20.72 2.78
N ASN A 567 -17.39 21.36 3.92
CA ASN A 567 -17.14 20.78 5.24
C ASN A 567 -17.84 19.43 5.44
N VAL A 568 -19.07 19.28 4.92
CA VAL A 568 -19.82 17.99 4.95
C VAL A 568 -19.09 16.93 4.12
N SER A 569 -18.55 17.31 2.96
CA SER A 569 -17.74 16.41 2.14
C SER A 569 -16.43 16.02 2.83
N CYS A 570 -15.78 16.94 3.55
CA CYS A 570 -14.56 16.65 4.30
C CYS A 570 -14.78 15.65 5.43
N ILE A 571 -15.88 15.79 6.19
CA ILE A 571 -16.17 14.87 7.30
C ILE A 571 -16.64 13.49 6.79
N THR A 572 -17.45 13.44 5.74
CA THR A 572 -17.84 12.18 5.09
C THR A 572 -16.63 11.48 4.49
N GLY A 573 -15.75 12.22 3.82
CA GLY A 573 -14.46 11.71 3.34
C GLY A 573 -13.60 11.12 4.47
N TYR A 574 -13.54 11.79 5.63
CA TYR A 574 -12.87 11.23 6.81
C TYR A 574 -13.49 9.91 7.27
N PHE A 575 -14.82 9.75 7.26
CA PHE A 575 -15.48 8.48 7.59
C PHE A 575 -15.11 7.36 6.61
N HIS A 576 -15.13 7.62 5.31
CA HIS A 576 -14.88 6.62 4.28
C HIS A 576 -13.40 6.23 4.11
N PHE A 577 -12.44 7.07 4.51
CA PHE A 577 -11.00 6.85 4.29
C PHE A 577 -10.50 5.43 4.64
N ALA A 578 -10.90 4.90 5.80
CA ALA A 578 -10.43 3.60 6.26
C ALA A 578 -10.93 2.45 5.37
N GLY A 579 -12.21 2.46 5.03
CA GLY A 579 -12.83 1.45 4.17
C GLY A 579 -12.36 1.54 2.73
N TYR A 580 -12.26 2.76 2.19
CA TYR A 580 -11.73 2.96 0.83
C TYR A 580 -10.27 2.54 0.72
N LEU A 581 -9.42 2.84 1.71
CA LEU A 581 -8.03 2.39 1.66
C LEU A 581 -7.92 0.86 1.59
N ILE A 582 -8.71 0.16 2.41
CA ILE A 582 -8.74 -1.30 2.40
C ILE A 582 -9.29 -1.83 1.06
N GLY A 583 -10.43 -1.33 0.59
CA GLY A 583 -11.05 -1.80 -0.66
C GLY A 583 -10.18 -1.57 -1.90
N TYR A 584 -9.58 -0.38 -2.03
CA TYR A 584 -8.68 -0.05 -3.14
C TYR A 584 -7.38 -0.85 -3.08
N LEU A 585 -6.91 -1.21 -1.88
CA LEU A 585 -5.77 -2.10 -1.70
C LEU A 585 -6.08 -3.51 -2.20
N VAL A 586 -7.22 -4.09 -1.84
CA VAL A 586 -7.62 -5.45 -2.28
C VAL A 586 -7.78 -5.50 -3.79
N ILE A 587 -8.60 -4.63 -4.36
CA ILE A 587 -8.85 -4.61 -5.81
C ILE A 587 -7.56 -4.26 -6.56
N GLY A 588 -6.82 -3.26 -6.08
CA GLY A 588 -5.53 -2.87 -6.64
C GLY A 588 -4.55 -4.03 -6.66
N TYR A 589 -4.48 -4.83 -5.58
CA TYR A 589 -3.60 -6.00 -5.52
C TYR A 589 -3.98 -7.08 -6.52
N ILE A 590 -5.28 -7.42 -6.63
CA ILE A 590 -5.78 -8.42 -7.59
C ILE A 590 -5.45 -8.01 -9.03
N VAL A 591 -5.73 -6.76 -9.39
CA VAL A 591 -5.42 -6.22 -10.72
C VAL A 591 -3.92 -6.26 -10.98
N LEU A 592 -3.10 -5.93 -9.98
CA LEU A 592 -1.66 -5.89 -10.13
C LEU A 592 -1.06 -7.30 -10.25
N ILE A 593 -1.58 -8.30 -9.54
CA ILE A 593 -1.25 -9.72 -9.76
C ILE A 593 -1.58 -10.12 -11.19
N PHE A 594 -2.80 -9.85 -11.67
CA PHE A 594 -3.23 -10.24 -13.01
C PHE A 594 -2.27 -9.71 -14.10
N PHE A 595 -1.95 -8.41 -14.07
CA PHE A 595 -1.04 -7.82 -15.04
C PHE A 595 0.42 -8.27 -14.85
N ALA A 596 0.89 -8.44 -13.61
CA ALA A 596 2.25 -8.92 -13.35
C ALA A 596 2.44 -10.36 -13.87
N VAL A 597 1.47 -11.25 -13.61
CA VAL A 597 1.49 -12.62 -14.12
C VAL A 597 1.41 -12.66 -15.64
N LEU A 598 0.56 -11.82 -16.27
CA LEU A 598 0.48 -11.72 -17.72
C LEU A 598 1.83 -11.28 -18.34
N ILE A 599 2.49 -10.28 -17.75
CA ILE A 599 3.80 -9.81 -18.22
C ILE A 599 4.85 -10.91 -18.07
N VAL A 600 4.90 -11.60 -16.92
CA VAL A 600 5.86 -12.67 -16.68
C VAL A 600 5.59 -13.88 -17.58
N LEU A 601 4.34 -14.25 -17.80
CA LEU A 601 3.94 -15.35 -18.70
C LEU A 601 4.36 -15.05 -20.14
N VAL A 602 4.17 -13.82 -20.62
CA VAL A 602 4.63 -13.41 -21.94
C VAL A 602 6.16 -13.54 -22.06
N ILE A 603 6.90 -13.09 -21.03
CA ILE A 603 8.37 -13.25 -20.99
C ILE A 603 8.77 -14.73 -20.97
N ASP A 604 8.11 -15.55 -20.16
CA ASP A 604 8.39 -16.98 -20.04
C ASP A 604 8.06 -17.75 -21.32
N GLY A 605 6.97 -17.38 -22.00
CA GLY A 605 6.61 -17.90 -23.32
C GLY A 605 7.69 -17.57 -24.35
N PHE A 606 8.18 -16.34 -24.39
CA PHE A 606 9.27 -15.94 -25.28
C PHE A 606 10.56 -16.71 -25.03
N LEU A 607 10.91 -16.97 -23.76
CA LEU A 607 12.08 -17.76 -23.40
C LEU A 607 11.91 -19.23 -23.79
N THR A 608 10.74 -19.81 -23.52
CA THR A 608 10.44 -21.23 -23.74
C THR A 608 10.40 -21.59 -25.22
N PHE A 609 9.77 -20.76 -26.06
CA PHE A 609 9.71 -21.04 -27.51
C PHE A 609 11.04 -20.85 -28.22
N GLY A 610 12.05 -20.24 -27.58
CA GLY A 610 13.38 -20.04 -28.15
C GLY A 610 13.39 -19.27 -29.49
N ASN A 611 12.25 -18.70 -29.89
CA ASN A 611 12.04 -18.13 -31.21
C ASN A 611 12.53 -16.68 -31.21
N SER A 612 13.85 -16.55 -31.10
CA SER A 612 14.59 -15.29 -31.19
C SER A 612 14.19 -14.50 -32.44
N ARG A 613 13.73 -15.18 -33.51
CA ARG A 613 13.28 -14.56 -34.76
C ARG A 613 12.03 -13.69 -34.59
N LEU A 614 11.09 -14.03 -33.70
CA LEU A 614 9.90 -13.19 -33.47
C LEU A 614 10.25 -11.92 -32.67
N ILE A 615 11.07 -12.07 -31.64
CA ILE A 615 11.60 -10.95 -30.85
C ILE A 615 12.47 -10.05 -31.74
N GLU A 616 13.30 -10.64 -32.59
CA GLU A 616 14.14 -9.94 -33.56
C GLU A 616 13.28 -9.19 -34.60
N ARG A 617 12.24 -9.81 -35.16
CA ARG A 617 11.29 -9.11 -36.06
C ARG A 617 10.60 -7.95 -35.36
N GLY A 618 10.14 -8.15 -34.13
CA GLY A 618 9.51 -7.11 -33.31
C GLY A 618 10.45 -5.96 -32.99
N LEU A 619 11.68 -6.26 -32.55
CA LEU A 619 12.74 -5.27 -32.29
C LEU A 619 13.15 -4.55 -33.57
N LYS A 620 13.33 -5.25 -34.69
CA LYS A 620 13.62 -4.65 -36.00
C LYS A 620 12.52 -3.68 -36.43
N GLY A 621 11.25 -3.97 -36.11
CA GLY A 621 10.15 -3.04 -36.31
C GLY A 621 10.19 -1.85 -35.34
N LEU A 622 10.39 -2.10 -34.04
CA LEU A 622 10.29 -1.08 -32.98
C LEU A 622 11.48 -0.10 -32.94
N ILE A 623 12.70 -0.58 -33.19
CA ILE A 623 13.94 0.21 -33.07
C ILE A 623 13.90 1.45 -33.97
N PRO A 624 13.57 1.37 -35.28
CA PRO A 624 13.45 2.55 -36.14
C PRO A 624 12.48 3.60 -35.60
N PHE A 625 11.32 3.20 -35.05
CA PHE A 625 10.34 4.14 -34.50
C PHE A 625 10.87 4.88 -33.26
N VAL A 626 11.49 4.14 -32.33
CA VAL A 626 12.08 4.72 -31.11
C VAL A 626 13.24 5.65 -31.47
N LEU A 627 14.08 5.22 -32.42
CA LEU A 627 15.23 5.95 -32.90
C LEU A 627 14.81 7.25 -33.60
N PHE A 628 13.83 7.19 -34.50
CA PHE A 628 13.29 8.38 -35.18
C PHE A 628 12.68 9.37 -34.18
N THR A 629 11.88 8.89 -33.22
CA THR A 629 11.29 9.75 -32.17
C THR A 629 12.35 10.43 -31.33
N THR A 630 13.40 9.68 -30.96
CA THR A 630 14.51 10.18 -30.16
C THR A 630 15.35 11.20 -30.94
N PHE A 631 15.72 10.87 -32.18
CA PHE A 631 16.44 11.77 -33.08
C PHE A 631 15.72 13.10 -33.23
N LYS A 632 14.42 13.06 -33.55
CA LYS A 632 13.64 14.27 -33.76
C LYS A 632 13.51 15.08 -32.46
N LEU A 633 13.24 14.45 -31.31
CA LEU A 633 13.19 15.14 -30.03
C LEU A 633 14.49 15.91 -29.75
N TYR A 634 15.64 15.29 -30.04
CA TYR A 634 16.93 15.95 -29.92
C TYR A 634 17.09 17.07 -30.95
N LEU A 635 16.87 16.81 -32.25
CA LEU A 635 16.95 17.81 -33.32
C LEU A 635 16.17 19.09 -32.97
N ASN A 636 14.90 18.96 -32.57
CA ASN A 636 14.06 20.09 -32.16
C ASN A 636 14.65 20.84 -30.96
N LYS A 637 15.18 20.11 -29.97
CA LYS A 637 15.81 20.71 -28.79
C LYS A 637 17.10 21.44 -29.13
N THR A 638 17.92 20.88 -30.03
CA THR A 638 19.18 21.49 -30.47
C THR A 638 18.92 22.78 -31.24
N LEU A 639 18.06 22.71 -32.26
CA LEU A 639 17.75 23.86 -33.12
C LEU A 639 17.03 24.94 -32.31
N GLY A 640 16.14 24.53 -31.40
CA GLY A 640 15.51 25.42 -30.43
C GLY A 640 16.52 26.19 -29.60
N GLN A 641 17.55 25.53 -29.07
CA GLN A 641 18.57 26.16 -28.23
C GLN A 641 19.58 26.99 -29.03
N ILE A 642 20.12 26.47 -30.13
CA ILE A 642 21.26 27.09 -30.81
C ILE A 642 20.82 28.11 -31.86
N VAL A 643 19.76 27.81 -32.62
CA VAL A 643 19.38 28.57 -33.82
C VAL A 643 18.21 29.53 -33.53
N PHE A 644 17.20 29.05 -32.80
CA PHE A 644 15.95 29.80 -32.65
C PHE A 644 15.91 30.71 -31.42
N LEU A 645 16.30 30.24 -30.22
CA LEU A 645 16.27 31.08 -29.01
C LEU A 645 17.48 32.01 -28.87
N GLN A 646 17.22 33.20 -28.35
CA GLN A 646 18.26 34.13 -27.91
C GLN A 646 19.03 33.58 -26.69
N HIS A 647 20.33 33.87 -26.65
CA HIS A 647 21.24 33.48 -25.55
C HIS A 647 21.17 31.99 -25.16
N ALA A 648 20.96 31.09 -26.14
CA ALA A 648 20.91 29.65 -25.92
C ALA A 648 19.83 29.17 -24.92
N GLY A 649 18.75 29.93 -24.77
CA GLY A 649 17.61 29.55 -23.93
C GLY A 649 17.47 30.29 -22.60
N GLU A 650 18.25 31.35 -22.38
CA GLU A 650 18.12 32.18 -21.16
C GLU A 650 16.89 33.10 -21.19
N VAL A 651 16.51 33.56 -22.37
CA VAL A 651 15.33 34.40 -22.58
C VAL A 651 14.42 33.71 -23.60
N LEU A 652 13.11 33.69 -23.32
CA LEU A 652 12.10 33.19 -24.24
C LEU A 652 11.85 34.22 -25.36
N SER A 653 12.83 34.41 -26.23
CA SER A 653 12.77 35.32 -27.37
C SER A 653 13.43 34.68 -28.59
N VAL A 654 12.81 34.83 -29.76
CA VAL A 654 13.25 34.19 -31.01
C VAL A 654 14.20 35.11 -31.76
N ASN A 655 15.40 34.65 -32.10
CA ASN A 655 16.40 35.45 -32.82
C ASN A 655 16.14 35.48 -34.33
N ASN A 656 16.11 34.31 -34.99
CA ASN A 656 15.90 34.19 -36.43
C ASN A 656 14.46 33.76 -36.76
N ARG A 657 13.55 34.74 -36.74
CA ARG A 657 12.12 34.50 -36.98
C ARG A 657 11.85 33.87 -38.37
N ARG A 658 12.58 34.25 -39.42
CA ARG A 658 12.36 33.75 -40.79
C ARG A 658 12.70 32.26 -40.90
N SER A 659 13.88 31.85 -40.40
CA SER A 659 14.28 30.43 -40.38
C SER A 659 13.36 29.58 -39.51
N PHE A 660 12.91 30.13 -38.36
CA PHE A 660 11.95 29.47 -37.50
C PHE A 660 10.60 29.18 -38.19
N MET A 661 10.10 30.12 -39.01
CA MET A 661 8.85 29.89 -39.77
C MET A 661 9.00 28.79 -40.82
N VAL A 662 10.11 28.78 -41.57
CA VAL A 662 10.40 27.71 -42.55
C VAL A 662 10.54 26.36 -41.85
N TYR A 663 11.22 26.33 -40.71
CA TYR A 663 11.37 25.13 -39.90
C TYR A 663 10.04 24.58 -39.40
N ILE A 664 9.16 25.42 -38.83
CA ILE A 664 7.85 24.98 -38.36
C ILE A 664 7.05 24.37 -39.50
N TYR A 665 7.07 25.00 -40.69
CA TYR A 665 6.34 24.49 -41.86
C TYR A 665 6.76 23.08 -42.26
N PHE A 666 8.07 22.82 -42.41
CA PHE A 666 8.55 21.46 -42.75
C PHE A 666 8.41 20.48 -41.57
N ASN A 667 8.63 20.93 -40.34
CA ASN A 667 8.53 20.10 -39.15
C ASN A 667 7.08 19.66 -38.87
N PHE A 668 6.07 20.39 -39.36
CA PHE A 668 4.66 20.02 -39.24
C PHE A 668 4.36 18.61 -39.76
N PHE A 669 4.90 18.25 -40.94
CA PHE A 669 4.67 16.93 -41.54
C PHE A 669 5.31 15.80 -40.71
N LEU A 670 6.51 16.02 -40.16
CA LEU A 670 7.19 15.06 -39.28
C LEU A 670 6.49 14.97 -37.91
N ASP A 671 5.94 16.08 -37.41
CA ASP A 671 5.19 16.16 -36.17
C ASP A 671 3.88 15.38 -36.22
N ALA A 672 3.21 15.33 -37.37
CA ALA A 672 1.98 14.56 -37.55
C ALA A 672 2.21 13.06 -37.25
N PHE A 673 3.28 12.47 -37.78
CA PHE A 673 3.65 11.07 -37.50
C PHE A 673 4.04 10.86 -36.03
N LEU A 674 4.81 11.78 -35.45
CA LEU A 674 5.19 11.69 -34.04
C LEU A 674 4.00 11.90 -33.10
N GLY A 675 3.01 12.69 -33.51
CA GLY A 675 1.76 12.89 -32.79
C GLY A 675 1.00 11.58 -32.62
N PHE A 676 0.94 10.75 -33.67
CA PHE A 676 0.34 9.42 -33.61
C PHE A 676 1.08 8.49 -32.62
N ILE A 677 2.40 8.42 -32.71
CA ILE A 677 3.23 7.62 -31.78
C ILE A 677 3.07 8.13 -30.34
N ALA A 678 3.07 9.45 -30.13
CA ALA A 678 2.89 10.05 -28.82
C ALA A 678 1.50 9.76 -28.24
N ALA A 679 0.46 9.65 -29.07
CA ALA A 679 -0.88 9.26 -28.65
C ALA A 679 -0.94 7.81 -28.15
N ILE A 680 -0.30 6.87 -28.86
CA ILE A 680 -0.16 5.48 -28.39
C ILE A 680 0.61 5.43 -27.06
N MET A 681 1.74 6.13 -26.98
CA MET A 681 2.53 6.21 -25.74
C MET A 681 1.77 6.85 -24.58
N ARG A 682 0.84 7.79 -24.86
CA ARG A 682 -0.05 8.38 -23.85
C ARG A 682 -0.99 7.33 -23.27
N ILE A 683 -1.60 6.50 -24.11
CA ILE A 683 -2.48 5.40 -23.68
C ILE A 683 -1.69 4.40 -22.83
N LEU A 684 -0.54 3.94 -23.32
CA LEU A 684 0.30 2.97 -22.59
C LEU A 684 0.78 3.50 -21.23
N LYS A 685 1.25 4.76 -21.16
CA LYS A 685 1.64 5.40 -19.89
C LYS A 685 0.44 5.58 -18.95
N SER A 686 -0.74 5.87 -19.48
CA SER A 686 -1.96 6.01 -18.69
C SER A 686 -2.40 4.67 -18.09
N ILE A 687 -2.34 3.59 -18.86
CA ILE A 687 -2.65 2.23 -18.38
C ILE A 687 -1.66 1.81 -17.30
N GLY A 688 -0.35 1.94 -17.58
CA GLY A 688 0.70 1.61 -16.61
C GLY A 688 0.63 2.43 -15.32
N GLY A 689 0.40 3.75 -15.45
CA GLY A 689 0.17 4.62 -14.30
C GLY A 689 -1.09 4.24 -13.52
N GLY A 690 -2.20 3.96 -14.20
CA GLY A 690 -3.46 3.55 -13.58
C GLY A 690 -3.30 2.27 -12.75
N ILE A 691 -2.67 1.23 -13.30
CA ILE A 691 -2.45 -0.05 -12.60
C ILE A 691 -1.58 0.15 -11.36
N VAL A 692 -0.46 0.86 -11.48
CA VAL A 692 0.51 1.03 -10.38
C VAL A 692 -0.03 1.95 -9.28
N TYR A 693 -0.78 3.00 -9.63
CA TYR A 693 -1.32 3.96 -8.67
C TYR A 693 -2.74 3.63 -8.19
N MET A 694 -3.37 2.55 -8.67
CA MET A 694 -4.75 2.19 -8.31
C MET A 694 -4.98 2.09 -6.80
N CYS A 695 -4.03 1.54 -6.06
CA CYS A 695 -4.14 1.35 -4.61
C CYS A 695 -3.90 2.65 -3.79
N ARG A 696 -3.48 3.74 -4.44
CA ARG A 696 -3.08 4.99 -3.77
C ARG A 696 -4.20 6.02 -3.79
N LEU A 697 -4.64 6.40 -2.60
CA LEU A 697 -5.67 7.42 -2.42
C LEU A 697 -5.13 8.87 -2.46
N ASP A 698 -3.80 9.06 -2.46
CA ASP A 698 -3.20 10.39 -2.47
C ASP A 698 -3.02 10.98 -3.88
N TYR A 699 -3.37 10.22 -4.92
CA TYR A 699 -3.29 10.64 -6.32
C TYR A 699 -4.59 10.29 -7.05
N ALA A 700 -5.17 11.26 -7.76
CA ALA A 700 -6.35 11.01 -8.58
C ALA A 700 -5.93 10.62 -10.02
N PRO A 701 -6.28 9.42 -10.51
CA PRO A 701 -5.96 9.00 -11.87
C PRO A 701 -6.68 9.82 -12.96
N LEU A 702 -7.78 10.50 -12.60
CA LEU A 702 -8.63 11.31 -13.49
C LEU A 702 -8.03 12.69 -13.85
N GLY A 703 -6.89 13.06 -13.26
CA GLY A 703 -6.20 14.34 -13.50
C GLY A 703 -6.79 15.53 -12.72
N ARG A 704 -6.06 16.67 -12.72
CA ARG A 704 -6.28 17.77 -11.75
C ARG A 704 -7.67 18.41 -11.77
N LYS A 705 -8.30 18.54 -12.94
CA LYS A 705 -9.64 19.14 -13.06
C LYS A 705 -10.76 18.19 -12.62
N LEU A 706 -10.52 16.89 -12.62
CA LEU A 706 -11.51 15.85 -12.29
C LEU A 706 -11.18 15.13 -10.97
N GLU A 707 -10.25 15.68 -10.18
CA GLU A 707 -9.86 15.19 -8.84
C GLU A 707 -11.06 15.02 -7.92
N THR A 708 -12.09 15.85 -8.05
CA THR A 708 -13.28 15.81 -7.20
C THR A 708 -14.24 14.67 -7.52
N MET A 709 -14.12 14.07 -8.72
CA MET A 709 -14.91 12.89 -9.09
C MET A 709 -14.35 11.60 -8.50
N ASP A 710 -13.08 11.61 -8.09
CA ASP A 710 -12.46 10.49 -7.42
C ASP A 710 -12.86 10.46 -5.94
N ALA A 711 -13.70 9.49 -5.58
CA ALA A 711 -14.13 9.25 -4.21
C ALA A 711 -12.95 8.87 -3.29
N GLY A 712 -11.95 8.16 -3.82
CA GLY A 712 -10.75 7.78 -3.11
C GLY A 712 -9.93 9.00 -2.71
N PHE A 713 -9.57 9.85 -3.67
CA PHE A 713 -8.85 11.10 -3.43
C PHE A 713 -9.64 12.10 -2.56
N ASN A 714 -10.96 12.20 -2.74
CA ASN A 714 -11.80 13.06 -1.90
C ASN A 714 -11.79 12.59 -0.43
N SER A 715 -11.81 11.28 -0.18
CA SER A 715 -11.70 10.73 1.18
C SER A 715 -10.35 11.04 1.84
N TYR A 716 -9.26 11.00 1.06
CA TYR A 716 -7.92 11.39 1.49
C TYR A 716 -7.84 12.88 1.84
N CYS A 717 -8.41 13.75 0.99
CA CYS A 717 -8.50 15.18 1.28
C CYS A 717 -9.27 15.45 2.58
N GLY A 718 -10.40 14.75 2.78
CA GLY A 718 -11.18 14.80 4.02
C GLY A 718 -10.36 14.42 5.26
N LEU A 719 -9.56 13.36 5.16
CA LEU A 719 -8.63 12.95 6.23
C LEU A 719 -7.66 14.07 6.60
N ILE A 720 -6.95 14.64 5.62
CA ILE A 720 -5.94 15.66 5.89
C ILE A 720 -6.56 16.91 6.52
N HIS A 721 -7.71 17.37 6.01
CA HIS A 721 -8.36 18.58 6.52
C HIS A 721 -8.92 18.40 7.94
N ILE A 722 -9.51 17.25 8.27
CA ILE A 722 -10.02 16.97 9.61
C ILE A 722 -8.87 16.79 10.61
N GLU A 723 -7.82 16.05 10.24
CA GLU A 723 -6.62 15.89 11.06
C GLU A 723 -5.93 17.24 11.29
N CYS A 724 -5.86 18.10 10.27
CA CYS A 724 -5.31 19.45 10.42
C CYS A 724 -6.13 20.31 11.39
N ALA A 725 -7.46 20.22 11.35
CA ALA A 725 -8.35 21.02 12.20
C ALA A 725 -8.27 20.62 13.68
N HIS A 726 -8.22 19.31 13.98
CA HIS A 726 -8.26 18.82 15.37
C HIS A 726 -6.88 18.59 15.99
N ARG A 727 -5.82 18.42 15.19
CA ARG A 727 -4.47 18.08 15.69
C ARG A 727 -3.38 19.05 15.26
N HIS A 728 -3.74 20.32 15.09
CA HIS A 728 -2.76 21.35 14.81
C HIS A 728 -1.78 21.51 15.99
N PRO A 729 -0.47 21.20 15.83
CA PRO A 729 0.47 21.11 16.96
C PRO A 729 0.63 22.44 17.71
N VAL A 730 0.60 23.57 16.98
CA VAL A 730 0.69 24.91 17.58
C VAL A 730 -0.54 25.20 18.45
N LEU A 731 -1.74 24.81 18.00
CA LEU A 731 -2.98 25.06 18.73
C LEU A 731 -3.03 24.21 20.00
N LEU A 732 -2.68 22.93 19.89
CA LEU A 732 -2.63 22.02 21.03
C LEU A 732 -1.63 22.49 22.08
N CYS A 733 -0.41 22.89 21.69
CA CYS A 733 0.55 23.47 22.63
C CYS A 733 0.05 24.77 23.26
N PHE A 734 -0.57 25.65 22.48
CA PHE A 734 -1.10 26.93 22.99
C PHE A 734 -2.19 26.71 24.05
N VAL A 735 -3.20 25.89 23.72
CA VAL A 735 -4.29 25.57 24.66
C VAL A 735 -3.77 24.83 25.89
N SER A 736 -2.79 23.93 25.72
CA SER A 736 -2.15 23.22 26.83
C SER A 736 -1.46 24.18 27.80
N HIS A 737 -0.76 25.20 27.29
CA HIS A 737 -0.16 26.24 28.13
C HIS A 737 -1.21 27.08 28.86
N LEU A 738 -2.29 27.50 28.18
CA LEU A 738 -3.40 28.22 28.82
C LEU A 738 -4.05 27.40 29.94
N LEU A 739 -4.30 26.11 29.70
CA LEU A 739 -4.87 25.21 30.69
C LEU A 739 -3.94 25.01 31.89
N ARG A 740 -2.63 24.90 31.64
CA ARG A 740 -1.62 24.79 32.70
C ARG A 740 -1.60 26.03 33.58
N ASP A 741 -1.63 27.21 32.98
CA ASP A 741 -1.63 28.48 33.72
C ASP A 741 -2.91 28.67 34.55
N HIS A 742 -4.05 28.19 34.04
CA HIS A 742 -5.31 28.19 34.79
C HIS A 742 -5.28 27.22 35.99
N LEU A 743 -4.72 26.01 35.83
CA LEU A 743 -4.68 24.99 36.88
C LEU A 743 -3.61 25.23 37.94
N TYR A 744 -2.47 25.79 37.51
CA TYR A 744 -1.32 26.12 38.34
C TYR A 744 -1.01 27.62 38.19
N PRO A 745 -1.89 28.50 38.69
CA PRO A 745 -1.64 29.93 38.63
C PRO A 745 -0.36 30.22 39.43
N THR A 746 0.74 30.51 38.74
CA THR A 746 1.96 30.94 39.40
C THR A 746 1.68 32.26 40.10
N THR A 747 2.01 32.35 41.39
CA THR A 747 1.89 33.55 42.25
C THR A 747 2.69 34.76 41.70
N THR A 748 3.52 34.55 40.69
CA THR A 748 4.20 35.57 39.87
C THR A 748 3.26 36.36 38.93
N LYS A 749 2.01 36.62 39.33
CA LYS A 749 1.10 37.56 38.65
C LYS A 749 1.65 38.99 38.55
N ARG A 750 2.76 39.29 39.25
CA ARG A 750 3.51 40.56 39.20
C ARG A 750 4.67 40.61 38.20
N LEU A 751 4.77 39.72 37.20
CA LEU A 751 5.59 40.07 36.03
C LEU A 751 4.91 41.22 35.26
N SER A 752 5.37 42.44 35.57
CA SER A 752 4.87 43.75 35.14
C SER A 752 4.27 43.76 33.73
N LYS A 753 3.07 44.35 33.60
CA LYS A 753 2.47 44.71 32.30
C LYS A 753 3.49 45.37 31.36
N ALA A 754 4.47 46.09 31.89
CA ALA A 754 5.57 46.68 31.12
C ALA A 754 6.41 45.64 30.39
N LYS A 755 6.74 44.49 30.99
CA LYS A 755 7.53 43.43 30.33
C LYS A 755 6.79 42.84 29.13
N HIS A 756 5.48 42.63 29.25
CA HIS A 756 4.64 42.17 28.14
C HIS A 756 4.56 43.22 27.02
N LYS A 757 4.43 44.51 27.37
CA LYS A 757 4.48 45.61 26.40
C LYS A 757 5.82 45.67 25.67
N TRP A 758 6.95 45.51 26.39
CA TRP A 758 8.28 45.46 25.79
C TRP A 758 8.48 44.25 24.88
N LEU A 759 8.06 43.05 25.31
CA LEU A 759 8.12 41.85 24.47
C LEU A 759 7.29 42.00 23.19
N LEU A 760 6.11 42.60 23.30
CA LEU A 760 5.28 42.91 22.13
C LEU A 760 5.95 43.93 21.21
N ALA A 761 6.58 44.97 21.76
CA ALA A 761 7.31 45.96 20.97
C ALA A 761 8.47 45.31 20.19
N VAL A 762 9.31 44.52 20.87
CA VAL A 762 10.41 43.77 20.23
C VAL A 762 9.89 42.83 19.16
N PHE A 763 8.79 42.11 19.42
CA PHE A 763 8.19 41.21 18.44
C PHE A 763 7.71 41.95 17.18
N LEU A 764 7.10 43.13 17.34
CA LEU A 764 6.61 43.94 16.22
C LEU A 764 7.73 44.60 15.43
N ILE A 765 8.81 45.04 16.09
CA ILE A 765 9.99 45.59 15.42
C ILE A 765 10.62 44.54 14.50
N ASN A 766 10.72 43.28 14.96
CA ASN A 766 11.27 42.19 14.18
C ASN A 766 10.31 41.66 13.08
N ASN A 767 9.02 42.06 13.10
CA ASN A 767 8.00 41.58 12.17
C ASN A 767 7.13 42.77 11.67
N PRO A 768 7.66 43.63 10.78
CA PRO A 768 7.03 44.89 10.43
C PRO A 768 5.66 44.73 9.75
N THR A 769 5.47 43.67 8.96
CA THR A 769 4.20 43.38 8.28
C THR A 769 3.03 43.15 9.25
N LEU A 770 3.32 42.62 10.44
CA LEU A 770 2.31 42.39 11.48
C LEU A 770 1.83 43.69 12.13
N ILE A 771 2.57 44.79 12.01
CA ILE A 771 2.16 46.10 12.55
C ILE A 771 0.90 46.58 11.85
N TYR A 772 0.89 46.51 10.51
CA TYR A 772 -0.25 46.91 9.69
C TYR A 772 -1.47 46.03 9.97
N GLN A 773 -1.29 44.70 9.92
CA GLN A 773 -2.35 43.74 10.21
C GLN A 773 -2.94 43.90 11.62
N ARG A 774 -2.09 44.20 12.61
CA ARG A 774 -2.55 44.45 13.98
C ARG A 774 -3.37 45.73 14.09
N LYS A 775 -2.94 46.83 13.44
CA LYS A 775 -3.68 48.10 13.44
C LYS A 775 -5.06 47.90 12.81
N GLU A 776 -5.13 47.24 11.67
CA GLU A 776 -6.36 46.90 10.96
C GLU A 776 -7.29 46.02 11.82
N PHE A 777 -6.74 44.99 12.48
CA PHE A 777 -7.50 44.14 13.39
C PHE A 777 -8.06 44.91 14.60
N LEU A 778 -7.30 45.85 15.16
CA LEU A 778 -7.76 46.67 16.29
C LEU A 778 -8.85 47.66 15.84
N GLN A 779 -8.71 48.27 14.66
CA GLN A 779 -9.71 49.16 14.08
C GLN A 779 -11.03 48.42 13.80
N SER A 780 -10.97 47.25 13.16
CA SER A 780 -12.17 46.43 12.90
C SER A 780 -12.85 45.96 14.18
N ARG A 781 -12.07 45.58 15.21
CA ARG A 781 -12.63 45.23 16.53
C ARG A 781 -13.31 46.42 17.21
N GLN A 782 -12.70 47.60 17.18
CA GLN A 782 -13.31 48.83 17.72
C GLN A 782 -14.60 49.15 16.97
N ALA A 783 -14.58 49.11 15.64
CA ALA A 783 -15.75 49.32 14.79
C ALA A 783 -16.90 48.35 15.13
N ASN A 784 -16.61 47.06 15.33
CA ASN A 784 -17.59 46.05 15.74
C ASN A 784 -18.13 46.29 17.15
N GLN A 785 -17.29 46.71 18.10
CA GLN A 785 -17.75 47.08 19.44
C GLN A 785 -18.66 48.31 19.42
N THR A 786 -18.34 49.34 18.62
CA THR A 786 -19.25 50.49 18.41
C THR A 786 -20.55 50.09 17.72
N LYS A 787 -20.53 49.19 16.73
CA LYS A 787 -21.76 48.65 16.11
C LYS A 787 -22.61 47.89 17.13
N LEU A 788 -22.02 47.04 17.96
CA LEU A 788 -22.71 46.32 19.04
C LEU A 788 -23.28 47.28 20.10
N MET A 789 -22.57 48.34 20.45
CA MET A 789 -23.09 49.38 21.35
C MET A 789 -24.24 50.19 20.72
N LEU A 790 -24.19 50.47 19.40
CA LEU A 790 -25.27 51.13 18.66
C LEU A 790 -26.51 50.23 18.49
N ILE A 791 -26.32 48.92 18.29
CA ILE A 791 -27.41 47.92 18.26
C ILE A 791 -28.01 47.75 19.65
N GLY A 792 -27.19 47.71 20.70
CA GLY A 792 -27.63 47.71 22.09
C GLY A 792 -28.45 48.96 22.46
N ARG A 793 -28.08 50.13 21.93
CA ARG A 793 -28.84 51.39 22.09
C ARG A 793 -30.17 51.44 21.34
N LYS A 794 -30.35 50.64 20.28
CA LYS A 794 -31.65 50.51 19.57
C LYS A 794 -32.61 49.55 20.26
N ASN A 795 -32.10 48.64 21.11
CA ASN A 795 -32.93 47.68 21.85
C ASN A 795 -33.28 48.12 23.28
N THR A 796 -32.87 49.32 23.72
CA THR A 796 -33.28 49.91 25.02
C THR A 796 -34.64 50.62 24.95
N GLN A 797 -35.67 49.91 24.47
CA GLN A 797 -37.08 50.20 24.72
C GLN A 797 -37.78 48.91 25.13
N LYS A 798 -37.36 48.31 26.25
CA LYS A 798 -38.17 47.49 27.17
C LYS A 798 -37.29 47.07 28.36
N PRO A 799 -37.68 47.37 29.61
CA PRO A 799 -36.93 46.91 30.77
C PRO A 799 -37.34 45.47 31.09
N TYR A 800 -36.38 44.55 31.13
CA TYR A 800 -36.50 43.36 31.96
C TYR A 800 -35.20 43.16 32.73
N ILE A 801 -35.37 42.95 34.03
CA ILE A 801 -34.36 42.82 35.06
C ILE A 801 -33.71 41.44 34.92
N GLU A 802 -32.38 41.36 34.79
CA GLU A 802 -31.61 40.17 35.20
C GLU A 802 -30.28 40.57 35.83
N GLN A 803 -30.04 40.01 37.02
CA GLN A 803 -28.84 40.11 37.85
C GLN A 803 -27.64 39.35 37.26
N PRO A 804 -26.40 39.67 37.69
CA PRO A 804 -25.19 39.30 36.96
C PRO A 804 -24.78 37.86 37.24
N SER A 805 -24.67 37.05 36.19
CA SER A 805 -23.96 35.78 36.29
C SER A 805 -23.21 35.43 35.00
N ILE A 806 -21.93 35.11 35.20
CA ILE A 806 -21.11 34.23 34.35
C ILE A 806 -20.67 34.85 33.01
N ILE A 807 -19.47 35.42 33.03
CA ILE A 807 -18.60 35.52 31.85
C ILE A 807 -18.25 34.08 31.43
N SER A 808 -19.06 33.46 30.56
CA SER A 808 -18.67 32.22 29.88
C SER A 808 -19.19 32.17 28.45
N THR A 809 -18.30 31.72 27.57
CA THR A 809 -18.52 31.07 26.27
C THR A 809 -19.18 31.86 25.12
N LYS A 810 -20.10 32.79 25.36
CA LYS A 810 -20.84 33.47 24.26
C LYS A 810 -19.97 34.39 23.40
N ALA A 811 -18.98 35.05 23.99
CA ALA A 811 -18.05 35.93 23.25
C ALA A 811 -17.04 35.19 22.36
N LEU A 812 -16.89 33.86 22.52
CA LEU A 812 -16.06 33.02 21.65
C LEU A 812 -16.86 32.47 20.47
N GLU A 813 -18.18 32.28 20.59
CA GLU A 813 -19.06 31.91 19.48
C GLU A 813 -19.27 33.08 18.51
N ASP A 814 -19.45 34.31 19.02
CA ASP A 814 -19.67 35.50 18.17
C ASP A 814 -18.45 35.88 17.30
N VAL A 815 -17.24 35.51 17.72
CA VAL A 815 -16.01 35.73 16.90
C VAL A 815 -15.86 34.66 15.81
N TRP A 816 -16.50 33.50 15.95
CA TRP A 816 -16.47 32.42 14.95
C TRP A 816 -17.54 32.56 13.87
N GLU A 817 -18.69 33.20 14.15
CA GLU A 817 -19.74 33.42 13.13
C GLU A 817 -19.44 34.56 12.16
N HIS A 818 -18.68 35.59 12.56
CA HIS A 818 -18.42 36.76 11.70
C HIS A 818 -17.29 36.59 10.65
N ARG A 819 -16.83 35.35 10.39
CA ARG A 819 -16.05 34.99 9.17
C ARG A 819 -16.82 34.10 8.19
N ARG A 820 -18.15 34.06 8.30
CA ARG A 820 -19.05 33.58 7.25
C ARG A 820 -19.82 34.77 6.67
N PHE A 821 -19.14 35.62 5.91
CA PHE A 821 -19.73 36.39 4.81
C PHE A 821 -18.62 36.69 3.80
#